data_AF-A0AAD8CIJ0-F1
#
_entry.id   AF-A0AAD8CIJ0-F1
#
_cell.length_a   1.000
_cell.length_b   1.000
_cell.length_c   1.000
_cell.angle_alpha   90.00
_cell.angle_beta   90.00
_cell.angle_gamma   90.00
#
_symmetry.space_group_name_H-M   'P 1'
#
loop_
_entity.id
_entity.type
_entity.pdbx_description
1 polymer ?
#
loop_
_entity_poly.entity_id
_entity_poly.type
_entity_poly.pdbx_seq_one_letter_code
_entity_poly.pdbx_strand_id
1 'polypeptide(L)'
;MAQALSEEEFHRMQAQLLELRTQNYQLSDDLRKNTAELNAFRQKTSTQEKDLTKALKALNKSKKAQEVDALLCENEMLLGKLHSQEEDFRLQNSTLMQELSKLCSQIEELEQENQQLRAGPGAGPVAASPASSPVDGELLRLQAENSALQKNMDALQERYERDVQARRGADVNGLRVTHTDHPDGQTHAEGVPGQTDNQEEGEIPDQIELKSAKLEQRVKKLSEIELQLQTEREEKRLLKEQLQSLESAAHTDSAKLQEEINKLSDKLKKKQESFLRLQTEKETLYTDSRTKIDEIQQKKEEELKSVNIRNQKLQADLQATNQIISELKEQLQTKQRDHEMALQSLKEQVACQSAESQEQAESILTENDALRTNLAALEQIQTTKTQEMSLLRDQNMALTVELQQQQEEKENYLAQKDDLHSQIQEATRASGRLLEQLTELGQEKEKLQQELEEMCKTADKRKAMLDEMAIGTAQEKSRHKEELSDVRLQHEKEVLSIRAKYERELRGLHEEKHRTEEEIRAQLREERARNRELEGLQQTVEELKLQIQSMEGTKGWFERRLQEAEETIEKNLLQKQEEIRNLHEVYTAQLLEKDGETERAKQQMGEVEKERDDQVTTISNLKQEIKDTVDGQRILEKKGSSALKDLKRQLHLERKRADKLQERLQEILTNTKARTGLEELVLSEISSPSHTQTGDSSSISSFSYREMMKEGTATQSSSKSNTGSPQSQRPAELSDDEVGELFQRLAEVQQEKWMLEEKVKHLEVSCSSMADDICNKSAIIETYVMDSRIDVSAATAGTHTGHAAHPERGILGTVLRDLVKPGDENLREMNKKLQNMLEEQLTKNMHLQKDLEVLSQEIVRLSKECSSTRVRDQNPDTSG
;
A
#
# COMPACT_ATOMS: atom_id res chain seq x y z
N MET A 1 57.96 10.63 10.89
CA MET A 1 58.22 9.38 11.65
C MET A 1 57.42 8.30 10.97
N ALA A 2 58.05 7.21 10.53
CA ALA A 2 57.35 6.04 10.03
C ALA A 2 57.53 4.92 11.06
N GLN A 3 56.47 4.60 11.79
CA GLN A 3 56.37 3.26 12.36
C GLN A 3 56.13 2.32 11.18
N ALA A 4 57.09 1.44 10.90
CA ALA A 4 56.85 0.35 9.98
C ALA A 4 55.77 -0.54 10.61
N LEU A 5 54.70 -0.81 9.85
CA LEU A 5 53.81 -1.93 10.13
C LEU A 5 54.67 -3.19 10.32
N SER A 6 54.35 -4.04 11.28
CA SER A 6 54.98 -5.36 11.33
C SER A 6 54.68 -6.12 10.05
N GLU A 7 55.58 -7.01 9.65
CA GLU A 7 55.42 -7.76 8.40
C GLU A 7 54.12 -8.58 8.38
N GLU A 8 53.68 -9.10 9.54
CA GLU A 8 52.40 -9.79 9.69
C GLU A 8 51.19 -8.85 9.56
N GLU A 9 51.24 -7.63 10.12
CA GLU A 9 50.17 -6.64 9.96
C GLU A 9 50.05 -6.16 8.51
N PHE A 10 51.18 -5.94 7.83
CA PHE A 10 51.20 -5.58 6.42
C PHE A 10 50.61 -6.70 5.56
N HIS A 11 51.00 -7.97 5.76
CA HIS A 11 50.44 -9.11 5.03
C HIS A 11 48.95 -9.33 5.36
N ARG A 12 48.52 -9.17 6.62
CA ARG A 12 47.10 -9.24 7.00
C ARG A 12 46.28 -8.15 6.31
N MET A 13 46.75 -6.90 6.31
CA MET A 13 46.09 -5.78 5.65
C MET A 13 46.08 -5.97 4.12
N GLN A 14 47.15 -6.48 3.52
CA GLN A 14 47.22 -6.80 2.10
C GLN A 14 46.23 -7.92 1.73
N ALA A 15 46.12 -8.96 2.55
CA ALA A 15 45.14 -10.04 2.36
C ALA A 15 43.71 -9.51 2.46
N GLN A 16 43.38 -8.71 3.48
CA GLN A 16 42.08 -8.08 3.63
C GLN A 16 41.75 -7.13 2.47
N LEU A 17 42.73 -6.35 1.98
CA LEU A 17 42.54 -5.48 0.81
C LEU A 17 42.29 -6.28 -0.47
N LEU A 18 42.97 -7.43 -0.64
CA LEU A 18 42.77 -8.33 -1.78
C LEU A 18 41.42 -9.05 -1.70
N GLU A 19 41.01 -9.47 -0.50
CA GLU A 19 39.68 -10.06 -0.25
C GLU A 19 38.57 -9.05 -0.52
N LEU A 20 38.62 -7.85 0.08
CA LEU A 20 37.66 -6.77 -0.18
C LEU A 20 37.60 -6.39 -1.65
N ARG A 21 38.74 -6.36 -2.35
CA ARG A 21 38.77 -6.10 -3.80
C ARG A 21 38.15 -7.25 -4.61
N THR A 22 38.33 -8.49 -4.19
CA THR A 22 37.72 -9.67 -4.82
C THR A 22 36.20 -9.69 -4.59
N GLN A 23 35.75 -9.42 -3.36
CA GLN A 23 34.34 -9.23 -3.03
C GLN A 23 33.73 -8.06 -3.82
N ASN A 24 34.44 -6.94 -3.97
CA ASN A 24 33.96 -5.79 -4.74
C ASN A 24 33.81 -6.10 -6.24
N TYR A 25 34.74 -6.86 -6.84
CA TYR A 25 34.56 -7.37 -8.21
C TYR A 25 33.39 -8.35 -8.32
N GLN A 26 33.25 -9.30 -7.39
CA GLN A 26 32.12 -10.24 -7.38
C GLN A 26 30.77 -9.50 -7.28
N LEU A 27 30.64 -8.55 -6.35
CA LEU A 27 29.45 -7.71 -6.21
C LEU A 27 29.21 -6.83 -7.46
N SER A 28 30.26 -6.36 -8.13
CA SER A 28 30.14 -5.62 -9.39
C SER A 28 29.66 -6.51 -10.54
N ASP A 29 30.05 -7.78 -10.57
CA ASP A 29 29.60 -8.76 -11.55
C ASP A 29 28.15 -9.19 -11.30
N ASP A 30 27.79 -9.42 -10.05
CA ASP A 30 26.42 -9.78 -9.68
C ASP A 30 25.46 -8.59 -9.82
N LEU A 31 25.90 -7.35 -9.54
CA LEU A 31 25.16 -6.15 -9.92
C LEU A 31 24.97 -6.03 -11.44
N ARG A 32 25.98 -6.39 -12.25
CA ARG A 32 25.85 -6.40 -13.72
C ARG A 32 24.85 -7.46 -14.20
N LYS A 33 24.89 -8.69 -13.65
CA LYS A 33 23.90 -9.76 -13.93
C LYS A 33 22.50 -9.32 -13.56
N ASN A 34 22.29 -8.89 -12.30
CA ASN A 34 21.00 -8.43 -11.81
C ASN A 34 20.46 -7.25 -12.63
N THR A 35 21.32 -6.34 -13.10
CA THR A 35 20.91 -5.24 -13.99
C THR A 35 20.51 -5.73 -15.38
N ALA A 36 21.22 -6.71 -15.95
CA ALA A 36 20.87 -7.31 -17.23
C ALA A 36 19.56 -8.09 -17.15
N GLU A 37 19.37 -8.91 -16.11
CA GLU A 37 18.13 -9.64 -15.84
C GLU A 37 16.95 -8.70 -15.63
N LEU A 38 17.10 -7.65 -14.80
CA LEU A 38 16.07 -6.65 -14.56
C LEU A 38 15.68 -5.90 -15.85
N ASN A 39 16.63 -5.61 -16.73
CA ASN A 39 16.34 -5.05 -18.04
C ASN A 39 15.65 -6.05 -18.98
N ALA A 40 16.03 -7.33 -18.98
CA ALA A 40 15.36 -8.39 -19.73
C ALA A 40 13.91 -8.59 -19.24
N PHE A 41 13.66 -8.56 -17.93
CA PHE A 41 12.31 -8.57 -17.36
C PHE A 41 11.51 -7.33 -17.79
N ARG A 42 12.07 -6.11 -17.72
CA ARG A 42 11.41 -4.89 -18.23
C ARG A 42 11.06 -5.00 -19.72
N GLN A 43 11.95 -5.54 -20.54
CA GLN A 43 11.71 -5.75 -21.97
C GLN A 43 10.61 -6.79 -22.21
N LYS A 44 10.59 -7.88 -21.42
CA LYS A 44 9.54 -8.91 -21.44
C LYS A 44 8.18 -8.31 -21.05
N THR A 45 8.10 -7.59 -19.93
CA THR A 45 6.89 -6.87 -19.51
C THR A 45 6.41 -5.92 -20.59
N SER A 46 7.29 -5.07 -21.14
CA SER A 46 6.92 -4.14 -22.21
C SER A 46 6.53 -4.82 -23.53
N THR A 47 6.91 -6.08 -23.74
CA THR A 47 6.44 -6.88 -24.88
C THR A 47 5.06 -7.46 -24.59
N GLN A 48 4.85 -8.00 -23.38
CA GLN A 48 3.55 -8.51 -22.91
C GLN A 48 2.48 -7.40 -22.85
N GLU A 49 2.83 -6.17 -22.41
CA GLU A 49 1.96 -4.99 -22.47
C GLU A 49 1.52 -4.65 -23.90
N LYS A 50 2.47 -4.69 -24.85
CA LYS A 50 2.18 -4.44 -26.27
C LYS A 50 1.29 -5.53 -26.85
N ASP A 51 1.51 -6.79 -26.48
CA ASP A 51 0.73 -7.92 -27.00
C ASP A 51 -0.66 -8.01 -26.35
N LEU A 52 -0.80 -7.69 -25.05
CA LEU A 52 -2.08 -7.45 -24.39
C LEU A 52 -2.83 -6.29 -25.07
N THR A 53 -2.14 -5.19 -25.37
CA THR A 53 -2.72 -4.05 -26.09
C THR A 53 -3.16 -4.43 -27.51
N LYS A 54 -2.43 -5.31 -28.21
CA LYS A 54 -2.85 -5.87 -29.51
C LYS A 54 -4.06 -6.78 -29.36
N ALA A 55 -4.07 -7.65 -28.35
CA ALA A 55 -5.16 -8.59 -28.07
C ALA A 55 -6.45 -7.84 -27.73
N LEU A 56 -6.41 -6.84 -26.85
CA LEU A 56 -7.55 -5.96 -26.56
C LEU A 56 -8.02 -5.19 -27.79
N LYS A 57 -7.10 -4.69 -28.64
CA LYS A 57 -7.45 -4.05 -29.93
C LYS A 57 -8.01 -5.02 -30.98
N ALA A 58 -7.73 -6.32 -30.87
CA ALA A 58 -8.32 -7.36 -31.71
C ALA A 58 -9.70 -7.79 -31.17
N LEU A 59 -9.83 -7.92 -29.85
CA LEU A 59 -11.09 -8.20 -29.14
C LEU A 59 -12.12 -7.09 -29.42
N ASN A 60 -11.76 -5.82 -29.19
CA ASN A 60 -12.62 -4.67 -29.44
C ASN A 60 -12.96 -4.45 -30.93
N LYS A 61 -12.28 -5.15 -31.86
CA LYS A 61 -12.61 -5.20 -33.30
C LYS A 61 -13.32 -6.49 -33.72
N SER A 62 -13.38 -7.49 -32.84
CA SER A 62 -14.05 -8.75 -33.10
C SER A 62 -15.55 -8.55 -32.95
N LYS A 63 -16.28 -8.63 -34.06
CA LYS A 63 -17.75 -8.59 -34.03
C LYS A 63 -18.32 -9.63 -33.06
N LYS A 64 -17.75 -10.83 -33.00
CA LYS A 64 -18.16 -11.88 -32.06
C LYS A 64 -17.96 -11.52 -30.58
N ALA A 65 -16.98 -10.67 -30.26
CA ALA A 65 -16.83 -10.17 -28.89
C ALA A 65 -17.92 -9.13 -28.60
N GLN A 66 -18.10 -8.14 -29.49
CA GLN A 66 -19.17 -7.15 -29.38
C GLN A 66 -20.58 -7.75 -29.34
N GLU A 67 -20.81 -8.84 -30.09
CA GLU A 67 -22.05 -9.63 -30.10
C GLU A 67 -22.25 -10.35 -28.76
N VAL A 68 -21.19 -10.93 -28.17
CA VAL A 68 -21.24 -11.54 -26.83
C VAL A 68 -21.46 -10.48 -25.74
N ASP A 69 -20.74 -9.37 -25.77
CA ASP A 69 -20.89 -8.27 -24.82
C ASP A 69 -22.32 -7.69 -24.87
N ALA A 70 -22.89 -7.51 -26.08
CA ALA A 70 -24.27 -7.08 -26.26
C ALA A 70 -25.29 -8.10 -25.72
N LEU A 71 -25.07 -9.40 -25.95
CA LEU A 71 -25.92 -10.48 -25.41
C LEU A 71 -25.79 -10.65 -23.89
N LEU A 72 -24.65 -10.28 -23.29
CA LEU A 72 -24.46 -10.21 -21.85
C LEU A 72 -25.24 -9.03 -21.26
N CYS A 73 -25.11 -7.82 -21.82
CA CYS A 73 -25.92 -6.67 -21.38
C CYS A 73 -27.43 -6.88 -21.61
N GLU A 74 -27.83 -7.60 -22.66
CA GLU A 74 -29.24 -8.00 -22.84
C GLU A 74 -29.68 -9.01 -21.76
N ASN A 75 -28.85 -10.00 -21.41
CA ASN A 75 -29.12 -10.90 -20.28
C ASN A 75 -29.24 -10.15 -18.96
N GLU A 76 -28.32 -9.24 -18.64
CA GLU A 76 -28.37 -8.42 -17.41
C GLU A 76 -29.66 -7.61 -17.34
N MET A 77 -30.08 -6.98 -18.45
CA MET A 77 -31.35 -6.27 -18.55
C MET A 77 -32.56 -7.22 -18.36
N LEU A 78 -32.52 -8.42 -18.95
CA LEU A 78 -33.61 -9.40 -18.84
C LEU A 78 -33.71 -10.00 -17.43
N LEU A 79 -32.58 -10.28 -16.78
CA LEU A 79 -32.51 -10.70 -15.39
C LEU A 79 -33.01 -9.61 -14.44
N GLY A 80 -32.64 -8.35 -14.66
CA GLY A 80 -33.19 -7.22 -13.88
C GLY A 80 -34.71 -7.06 -14.04
N LYS A 81 -35.24 -7.28 -15.25
CA LYS A 81 -36.70 -7.29 -15.50
C LYS A 81 -37.39 -8.48 -14.84
N LEU A 82 -36.80 -9.67 -14.91
CA LEU A 82 -37.32 -10.87 -14.25
C LEU A 82 -37.37 -10.65 -12.73
N HIS A 83 -36.28 -10.15 -12.14
CA HIS A 83 -36.21 -9.91 -10.70
C HIS A 83 -37.23 -8.87 -10.24
N SER A 84 -37.42 -7.77 -10.99
CA SER A 84 -38.49 -6.80 -10.72
C SER A 84 -39.89 -7.44 -10.76
N GLN A 85 -40.13 -8.40 -11.67
CA GLN A 85 -41.40 -9.13 -11.72
C GLN A 85 -41.56 -10.15 -10.58
N GLU A 86 -40.46 -10.76 -10.12
CA GLU A 86 -40.44 -11.61 -8.92
C GLU A 86 -40.69 -10.80 -7.64
N GLU A 87 -40.15 -9.59 -7.54
CA GLU A 87 -40.42 -8.65 -6.45
C GLU A 87 -41.87 -8.16 -6.46
N ASP A 88 -42.39 -7.74 -7.61
CA ASP A 88 -43.82 -7.37 -7.77
C ASP A 88 -44.75 -8.54 -7.39
N PHE A 89 -44.46 -9.76 -7.84
CA PHE A 89 -45.25 -10.94 -7.51
C PHE A 89 -45.14 -11.32 -6.02
N ARG A 90 -43.95 -11.21 -5.42
CA ARG A 90 -43.74 -11.41 -3.97
C ARG A 90 -44.51 -10.37 -3.17
N LEU A 91 -44.50 -9.11 -3.59
CA LEU A 91 -45.23 -8.01 -2.95
C LEU A 91 -46.76 -8.21 -3.08
N GLN A 92 -47.24 -8.60 -4.26
CA GLN A 92 -48.65 -8.93 -4.49
C GLN A 92 -49.11 -10.09 -3.61
N ASN A 93 -48.32 -11.16 -3.51
CA ASN A 93 -48.61 -12.32 -2.66
C ASN A 93 -48.60 -11.95 -1.17
N SER A 94 -47.58 -11.19 -0.71
CA SER A 94 -47.53 -10.66 0.66
C SER A 94 -48.73 -9.77 0.99
N THR A 95 -49.18 -8.94 0.05
CA THR A 95 -50.36 -8.07 0.21
C THR A 95 -51.64 -8.89 0.29
N LEU A 96 -51.78 -9.91 -0.57
CA LEU A 96 -52.92 -10.84 -0.54
C LEU A 96 -52.98 -11.61 0.79
N MET A 97 -51.85 -12.09 1.30
CA MET A 97 -51.77 -12.77 2.60
C MET A 97 -52.11 -11.84 3.77
N GLN A 98 -51.76 -10.56 3.71
CA GLN A 98 -52.16 -9.56 4.71
C GLN A 98 -53.66 -9.28 4.68
N GLU A 99 -54.25 -9.05 3.50
CA GLU A 99 -55.70 -8.83 3.39
C GLU A 99 -56.51 -10.09 3.72
N LEU A 100 -56.02 -11.30 3.40
CA LEU A 100 -56.61 -12.56 3.88
C LEU A 100 -56.55 -12.67 5.41
N SER A 101 -55.41 -12.38 6.03
CA SER A 101 -55.28 -12.42 7.50
C SER A 101 -56.23 -11.42 8.18
N LYS A 102 -56.35 -10.23 7.61
CA LYS A 102 -57.25 -9.16 8.06
C LYS A 102 -58.73 -9.52 7.87
N LEU A 103 -59.09 -10.20 6.78
CA LEU A 103 -60.42 -10.78 6.60
C LEU A 103 -60.70 -11.89 7.61
N CYS A 104 -59.73 -12.77 7.92
CA CYS A 104 -59.88 -13.76 8.98
C CYS A 104 -60.12 -13.11 10.35
N SER A 105 -59.32 -12.12 10.75
CA SER A 105 -59.56 -11.39 12.01
C SER A 105 -60.91 -10.66 12.01
N GLN A 106 -61.34 -10.08 10.89
CA GLN A 106 -62.65 -9.44 10.80
C GLN A 106 -63.82 -10.46 10.87
N ILE A 107 -63.62 -11.68 10.36
CA ILE A 107 -64.57 -12.79 10.55
C ILE A 107 -64.59 -13.23 12.01
N GLU A 108 -63.43 -13.38 12.66
CA GLU A 108 -63.33 -13.71 14.10
C GLU A 108 -63.98 -12.63 15.00
N GLU A 109 -63.83 -11.35 14.66
CA GLU A 109 -64.50 -10.23 15.33
C GLU A 109 -66.02 -10.29 15.12
N LEU A 110 -66.50 -10.51 13.90
CA LEU A 110 -67.93 -10.64 13.59
C LEU A 110 -68.56 -11.90 14.18
N GLU A 111 -67.81 -13.00 14.31
CA GLU A 111 -68.23 -14.20 15.03
C GLU A 111 -68.30 -13.95 16.54
N GLN A 112 -67.33 -13.24 17.13
CA GLN A 112 -67.37 -12.82 18.52
C GLN A 112 -68.52 -11.84 18.80
N GLU A 113 -68.81 -10.91 17.89
CA GLU A 113 -69.97 -10.01 18.00
C GLU A 113 -71.28 -10.80 17.89
N ASN A 114 -71.41 -11.73 16.93
CA ASN A 114 -72.56 -12.63 16.84
C ASN A 114 -72.73 -13.50 18.08
N GLN A 115 -71.64 -13.98 18.68
CA GLN A 115 -71.67 -14.73 19.93
C GLN A 115 -72.11 -13.84 21.10
N GLN A 116 -71.62 -12.61 21.21
CA GLN A 116 -72.03 -11.65 22.24
C GLN A 116 -73.50 -11.22 22.10
N LEU A 117 -73.96 -10.98 20.87
CA LEU A 117 -75.37 -10.68 20.57
C LEU A 117 -76.30 -11.87 20.85
N ARG A 118 -75.84 -13.11 20.64
CA ARG A 118 -76.54 -14.34 21.05
C ARG A 118 -76.47 -14.59 22.56
N ALA A 119 -75.40 -14.15 23.22
CA ALA A 119 -75.17 -14.24 24.66
C ALA A 119 -75.59 -12.96 25.41
N GLY A 120 -76.69 -12.33 24.96
CA GLY A 120 -77.26 -11.14 25.59
C GLY A 120 -77.44 -11.29 27.11
N PRO A 121 -77.37 -10.20 27.89
CA PRO A 121 -76.96 -10.20 29.30
C PRO A 121 -77.95 -10.93 30.23
N GLY A 122 -77.82 -12.25 30.37
CA GLY A 122 -78.76 -13.05 31.16
C GLY A 122 -78.65 -14.58 31.12
N ALA A 123 -77.50 -15.19 30.80
CA ALA A 123 -77.34 -16.65 30.93
C ALA A 123 -75.92 -17.06 31.39
N GLY A 124 -75.85 -17.92 32.41
CA GLY A 124 -74.62 -18.60 32.84
C GLY A 124 -74.37 -19.91 32.08
N PRO A 125 -73.18 -20.51 32.20
CA PRO A 125 -72.78 -21.65 31.37
C PRO A 125 -73.49 -22.95 31.79
N VAL A 126 -74.15 -23.61 30.82
CA VAL A 126 -74.71 -24.97 30.95
C VAL A 126 -74.33 -25.79 29.72
N ALA A 127 -74.16 -27.11 29.91
CA ALA A 127 -73.52 -28.02 28.97
C ALA A 127 -74.31 -28.31 27.67
N ALA A 128 -73.60 -28.89 26.70
CA ALA A 128 -74.05 -29.12 25.34
C ALA A 128 -75.29 -30.02 25.19
N SER A 129 -76.21 -29.57 24.32
CA SER A 129 -76.96 -30.44 23.39
C SER A 129 -77.42 -29.60 22.18
N PRO A 130 -77.39 -30.14 20.96
CA PRO A 130 -77.69 -29.38 19.76
C PRO A 130 -79.20 -29.16 19.59
N ALA A 131 -79.62 -27.90 19.47
CA ALA A 131 -80.97 -27.57 19.02
C ALA A 131 -81.09 -27.80 17.50
N SER A 132 -82.17 -28.44 17.07
CA SER A 132 -82.43 -28.86 15.68
C SER A 132 -82.44 -27.70 14.68
N SER A 133 -81.89 -27.94 13.48
CA SER A 133 -82.07 -27.04 12.34
C SER A 133 -83.50 -27.18 11.75
N PRO A 134 -84.02 -26.18 11.02
CA PRO A 134 -85.33 -26.31 10.35
C PRO A 134 -85.35 -27.34 9.20
N VAL A 135 -84.18 -27.71 8.66
CA VAL A 135 -84.05 -28.49 7.43
C VAL A 135 -84.45 -29.95 7.63
N ASP A 136 -84.12 -30.52 8.80
CA ASP A 136 -84.39 -31.92 9.14
C ASP A 136 -85.90 -32.25 9.09
N GLY A 137 -86.75 -31.31 9.51
CA GLY A 137 -88.21 -31.49 9.52
C GLY A 137 -88.83 -31.54 8.12
N GLU A 138 -88.24 -30.86 7.14
CA GLU A 138 -88.71 -30.88 5.76
C GLU A 138 -88.21 -32.11 5.00
N LEU A 139 -86.95 -32.52 5.24
CA LEU A 139 -86.40 -33.78 4.73
C LEU A 139 -87.21 -34.99 5.21
N LEU A 140 -87.53 -35.06 6.51
CA LEU A 140 -88.32 -36.15 7.09
C LEU A 140 -89.76 -36.20 6.53
N ARG A 141 -90.36 -35.03 6.23
CA ARG A 141 -91.67 -34.92 5.59
C ARG A 141 -91.64 -35.48 4.16
N LEU A 142 -90.67 -35.08 3.34
CA LEU A 142 -90.50 -35.55 1.97
C LEU A 142 -90.14 -37.04 1.90
N GLN A 143 -89.41 -37.56 2.89
CA GLN A 143 -89.09 -38.99 2.99
C GLN A 143 -90.31 -39.83 3.38
N ALA A 144 -91.17 -39.33 4.28
CA ALA A 144 -92.46 -39.95 4.60
C ALA A 144 -93.43 -39.93 3.40
N GLU A 145 -93.47 -38.82 2.65
CA GLU A 145 -94.28 -38.65 1.45
C GLU A 145 -93.87 -39.61 0.32
N ASN A 146 -92.57 -39.76 0.05
CA ASN A 146 -92.05 -40.78 -0.87
C ASN A 146 -92.41 -42.21 -0.41
N SER A 147 -92.32 -42.52 0.89
CA SER A 147 -92.70 -43.84 1.40
C SER A 147 -94.20 -44.13 1.28
N ALA A 148 -95.05 -43.10 1.35
CA ALA A 148 -96.49 -43.20 1.09
C ALA A 148 -96.81 -43.35 -0.40
N LEU A 149 -96.09 -42.66 -1.29
CA LEU A 149 -96.23 -42.80 -2.74
C LEU A 149 -95.80 -44.19 -3.22
N GLN A 150 -94.67 -44.71 -2.71
CA GLN A 150 -94.20 -46.06 -3.04
C GLN A 150 -95.23 -47.13 -2.66
N LYS A 151 -95.81 -47.06 -1.45
CA LYS A 151 -96.88 -47.99 -1.02
C LYS A 151 -98.16 -47.88 -1.87
N ASN A 152 -98.47 -46.70 -2.42
CA ASN A 152 -99.59 -46.55 -3.35
C ASN A 152 -99.28 -47.15 -4.73
N MET A 153 -98.03 -47.05 -5.21
CA MET A 153 -97.59 -47.77 -6.42
C MET A 153 -97.70 -49.28 -6.23
N ASP A 154 -97.13 -49.81 -5.15
CA ASP A 154 -97.17 -51.24 -4.83
C ASP A 154 -98.62 -51.75 -4.73
N ALA A 155 -99.51 -50.99 -4.05
CA ALA A 155 -100.93 -51.34 -3.91
C ALA A 155 -101.76 -51.18 -5.19
N LEU A 156 -101.31 -50.40 -6.18
CA LEU A 156 -101.90 -50.34 -7.52
C LEU A 156 -101.42 -51.51 -8.38
N GLN A 157 -100.15 -51.88 -8.28
CA GLN A 157 -99.56 -53.00 -9.00
C GLN A 157 -100.17 -54.34 -8.54
N GLU A 158 -100.33 -54.54 -7.22
CA GLU A 158 -101.01 -55.70 -6.63
C GLU A 158 -102.52 -55.75 -6.97
N ARG A 159 -103.16 -54.60 -7.30
CA ARG A 159 -104.53 -54.59 -7.84
C ARG A 159 -104.56 -55.04 -9.30
N TYR A 160 -103.61 -54.56 -10.11
CA TYR A 160 -103.48 -54.94 -11.52
C TYR A 160 -103.23 -56.45 -11.67
N GLU A 161 -102.38 -57.03 -10.82
CA GLU A 161 -102.08 -58.47 -10.81
C GLU A 161 -103.31 -59.31 -10.41
N ARG A 162 -104.12 -58.86 -9.43
CA ARG A 162 -105.38 -59.53 -9.09
C ARG A 162 -106.42 -59.47 -10.21
N ASP A 163 -106.59 -58.34 -10.88
CA ASP A 163 -107.55 -58.21 -11.99
C ASP A 163 -107.15 -59.07 -13.21
N VAL A 164 -105.84 -59.20 -13.49
CA VAL A 164 -105.32 -60.08 -14.55
C VAL A 164 -105.55 -61.56 -14.24
N GLN A 165 -105.48 -61.98 -12.97
CA GLN A 165 -105.71 -63.37 -12.57
C GLN A 165 -107.20 -63.72 -12.39
N ALA A 166 -108.08 -62.73 -12.24
CA ALA A 166 -109.53 -62.94 -12.02
C ALA A 166 -110.37 -63.16 -13.31
N ARG A 167 -109.80 -63.00 -14.51
CA ARG A 167 -110.55 -63.09 -15.78
C ARG A 167 -109.94 -64.06 -16.82
N ARG A 168 -110.05 -65.36 -16.54
CA ARG A 168 -109.88 -66.42 -17.56
C ARG A 168 -111.01 -67.46 -17.57
N GLY A 169 -112.24 -66.97 -17.42
CA GLY A 169 -113.47 -67.68 -17.78
C GLY A 169 -114.00 -67.21 -19.16
N ALA A 170 -114.94 -67.97 -19.72
CA ALA A 170 -115.61 -67.69 -21.00
C ALA A 170 -116.47 -66.38 -20.93
N ASP A 171 -117.06 -65.83 -22.01
CA ASP A 171 -117.59 -66.52 -23.18
C ASP A 171 -117.96 -65.56 -24.35
N VAL A 172 -118.41 -66.15 -25.47
CA VAL A 172 -119.20 -65.59 -26.61
C VAL A 172 -118.52 -64.63 -27.59
N ASN A 173 -118.60 -64.99 -28.87
CA ASN A 173 -118.96 -64.04 -29.94
C ASN A 173 -119.91 -64.73 -30.96
N GLY A 174 -120.87 -64.01 -31.53
CA GLY A 174 -121.87 -64.52 -32.49
C GLY A 174 -121.71 -63.95 -33.92
N LEU A 175 -122.68 -64.04 -34.84
CA LEU A 175 -124.03 -64.62 -34.80
C LEU A 175 -124.62 -64.77 -36.23
N ARG A 176 -125.42 -65.83 -36.48
CA ARG A 176 -126.45 -65.98 -37.57
C ARG A 176 -125.94 -66.06 -39.04
N VAL A 177 -126.68 -66.64 -40.01
CA VAL A 177 -128.15 -66.92 -40.10
C VAL A 177 -128.60 -68.30 -39.56
N THR A 178 -129.10 -69.35 -40.24
CA THR A 178 -129.32 -69.73 -41.67
C THR A 178 -130.72 -70.38 -41.88
N HIS A 179 -131.00 -70.95 -43.06
CA HIS A 179 -132.26 -71.59 -43.48
C HIS A 179 -131.97 -72.79 -44.40
N THR A 180 -132.78 -73.85 -44.56
CA THR A 180 -133.78 -74.54 -43.69
C THR A 180 -134.02 -75.93 -44.32
N ASP A 181 -134.44 -76.94 -43.54
CA ASP A 181 -135.62 -77.80 -43.77
C ASP A 181 -135.61 -79.09 -42.90
N HIS A 182 -136.69 -79.87 -42.99
CA HIS A 182 -137.10 -81.01 -42.17
C HIS A 182 -137.80 -82.05 -43.10
N PRO A 183 -138.25 -83.26 -42.68
CA PRO A 183 -138.29 -83.86 -41.32
C PRO A 183 -137.88 -85.38 -41.26
N ASP A 184 -138.22 -86.02 -40.14
CA ASP A 184 -138.64 -87.44 -39.96
C ASP A 184 -137.68 -88.64 -40.07
N GLY A 185 -137.99 -89.71 -39.28
CA GLY A 185 -138.25 -90.96 -40.00
C GLY A 185 -138.01 -92.39 -39.44
N GLN A 186 -137.83 -92.65 -38.13
CA GLN A 186 -138.09 -93.95 -37.46
C GLN A 186 -137.98 -95.34 -38.18
N THR A 187 -137.16 -96.25 -37.60
CA THR A 187 -137.37 -97.72 -37.39
C THR A 187 -137.58 -98.75 -38.53
N HIS A 188 -137.21 -100.00 -38.25
CA HIS A 188 -137.57 -101.21 -39.02
C HIS A 188 -139.01 -101.68 -38.75
N ALA A 189 -139.75 -102.13 -39.79
CA ALA A 189 -140.37 -103.48 -39.89
C ALA A 189 -141.29 -103.63 -41.13
N GLU A 190 -141.34 -104.85 -41.68
CA GLU A 190 -142.40 -105.56 -42.46
C GLU A 190 -143.42 -104.86 -43.40
N GLY A 191 -143.80 -105.58 -44.47
CA GLY A 191 -145.23 -105.81 -44.80
C GLY A 191 -145.92 -104.93 -45.87
N VAL A 192 -146.31 -105.55 -46.99
CA VAL A 192 -147.13 -105.00 -48.11
C VAL A 192 -147.82 -106.18 -48.83
N PRO A 193 -149.03 -106.10 -49.47
CA PRO A 193 -150.11 -105.08 -49.51
C PRO A 193 -151.52 -105.62 -49.08
N GLY A 194 -152.59 -104.81 -49.23
CA GLY A 194 -153.96 -105.34 -49.33
C GLY A 194 -155.13 -104.32 -49.33
N GLN A 195 -155.73 -104.02 -50.50
CA GLN A 195 -157.02 -103.31 -50.70
C GLN A 195 -157.69 -103.83 -52.01
N THR A 196 -159.03 -103.99 -52.15
CA THR A 196 -160.12 -104.07 -51.13
C THR A 196 -161.06 -105.29 -51.35
N ASP A 197 -162.25 -105.34 -52.00
CA ASP A 197 -163.25 -104.36 -52.50
C ASP A 197 -164.62 -105.03 -52.83
N ASN A 198 -165.57 -104.29 -53.43
CA ASN A 198 -167.00 -104.62 -53.68
C ASN A 198 -167.25 -105.27 -55.09
N GLN A 199 -168.44 -105.68 -55.61
CA GLN A 199 -169.88 -105.57 -55.23
C GLN A 199 -170.80 -106.57 -56.05
N GLU A 200 -172.13 -106.48 -55.83
CA GLU A 200 -173.40 -106.94 -56.49
C GLU A 200 -173.46 -107.15 -58.06
N GLU A 201 -174.45 -107.72 -58.79
CA GLU A 201 -175.81 -108.35 -58.57
C GLU A 201 -176.32 -109.25 -59.78
N GLY A 202 -177.63 -109.63 -59.86
CA GLY A 202 -178.30 -110.63 -60.77
C GLY A 202 -178.78 -110.20 -62.21
N GLU A 203 -179.90 -110.64 -62.83
CA GLU A 203 -181.00 -111.61 -62.47
C GLU A 203 -181.92 -112.12 -63.67
N ILE A 204 -183.19 -112.62 -63.46
CA ILE A 204 -184.08 -113.44 -64.39
C ILE A 204 -185.50 -112.82 -64.72
N PRO A 205 -186.76 -113.43 -64.87
CA PRO A 205 -187.40 -114.79 -64.68
C PRO A 205 -188.39 -115.31 -65.82
N ASP A 206 -189.68 -115.69 -65.52
CA ASP A 206 -190.85 -116.16 -66.38
C ASP A 206 -191.00 -117.71 -66.68
N GLN A 207 -192.05 -118.40 -67.23
CA GLN A 207 -193.36 -118.15 -67.94
C GLN A 207 -194.34 -119.41 -67.94
N ILE A 208 -195.69 -119.29 -68.20
CA ILE A 208 -196.73 -120.38 -68.33
C ILE A 208 -198.07 -119.88 -69.01
N GLU A 209 -199.15 -120.57 -69.52
CA GLU A 209 -199.66 -121.98 -69.66
C GLU A 209 -199.95 -122.40 -71.16
N LEU A 210 -201.12 -122.72 -71.79
CA LEU A 210 -202.59 -122.77 -71.47
C LEU A 210 -203.44 -123.68 -72.43
N LYS A 211 -204.31 -124.64 -71.99
CA LYS A 211 -205.53 -125.09 -72.78
C LYS A 211 -206.63 -125.99 -72.11
N SER A 212 -207.94 -125.65 -72.30
CA SER A 212 -209.15 -126.50 -72.01
C SER A 212 -210.48 -126.00 -72.68
N ALA A 213 -211.56 -126.81 -72.80
CA ALA A 213 -212.91 -126.45 -73.38
C ALA A 213 -214.06 -127.53 -73.25
N LYS A 214 -215.33 -127.18 -73.64
CA LYS A 214 -216.47 -127.98 -74.26
C LYS A 214 -217.89 -127.97 -73.57
N LEU A 215 -218.93 -128.38 -74.34
CA LEU A 215 -220.40 -128.61 -74.08
C LEU A 215 -221.38 -127.41 -74.18
N GLU A 216 -222.67 -127.54 -74.58
CA GLU A 216 -223.34 -128.41 -75.59
C GLU A 216 -224.82 -127.99 -75.95
N GLN A 217 -225.41 -128.67 -76.94
CA GLN A 217 -226.86 -128.91 -77.19
C GLN A 217 -227.88 -127.75 -77.27
N ARG A 218 -228.05 -127.25 -78.50
CA ARG A 218 -229.31 -127.36 -79.29
C ARG A 218 -228.92 -127.53 -80.77
N VAL A 219 -229.70 -128.12 -81.68
CA VAL A 219 -231.08 -127.73 -82.03
C VAL A 219 -232.13 -128.84 -81.83
N LYS A 220 -231.92 -130.08 -82.30
CA LYS A 220 -232.72 -131.30 -82.01
C LYS A 220 -232.10 -132.55 -82.66
N LYS A 221 -232.43 -133.74 -82.14
CA LYS A 221 -232.07 -135.06 -82.70
C LYS A 221 -232.85 -135.40 -83.99
N LEU A 222 -232.48 -136.51 -84.63
CA LEU A 222 -233.23 -137.32 -85.62
C LEU A 222 -233.08 -137.05 -87.13
N SER A 223 -232.32 -136.05 -87.61
CA SER A 223 -231.82 -136.05 -89.03
C SER A 223 -230.53 -136.86 -89.15
N GLU A 224 -230.42 -137.94 -88.37
CA GLU A 224 -229.18 -138.37 -87.70
C GLU A 224 -228.30 -139.30 -88.54
N ILE A 225 -228.57 -139.40 -89.86
CA ILE A 225 -228.03 -140.44 -90.77
C ILE A 225 -227.45 -139.85 -92.08
N GLU A 226 -227.70 -138.57 -92.39
CA GLU A 226 -226.77 -137.80 -93.24
C GLU A 226 -225.39 -137.64 -92.56
N LEU A 227 -225.39 -137.73 -91.23
CA LEU A 227 -224.24 -137.79 -90.35
C LEU A 227 -223.62 -139.21 -90.36
N GLN A 228 -222.48 -139.40 -91.05
CA GLN A 228 -221.33 -140.28 -90.71
C GLN A 228 -220.55 -140.76 -91.95
N LEU A 229 -221.22 -141.32 -92.96
CA LEU A 229 -220.54 -142.09 -94.02
C LEU A 229 -219.63 -141.23 -94.92
N GLN A 230 -220.00 -139.96 -95.13
CA GLN A 230 -219.24 -139.00 -95.94
C GLN A 230 -218.03 -138.44 -95.16
N THR A 231 -218.17 -138.23 -93.84
CA THR A 231 -217.14 -137.62 -92.98
C THR A 231 -216.03 -138.62 -92.62
N GLU A 232 -216.39 -139.85 -92.23
CA GLU A 232 -215.44 -140.93 -91.88
C GLU A 232 -214.39 -141.20 -92.97
N ARG A 233 -214.77 -141.08 -94.25
CA ARG A 233 -213.86 -141.35 -95.38
C ARG A 233 -212.85 -140.23 -95.61
N GLU A 234 -213.23 -138.97 -95.40
CA GLU A 234 -212.37 -137.82 -95.65
C GLU A 234 -211.42 -137.56 -94.47
N GLU A 235 -211.90 -137.70 -93.23
CA GLU A 235 -211.08 -137.60 -92.01
C GLU A 235 -209.94 -138.63 -92.00
N LYS A 236 -210.21 -139.85 -92.47
CA LYS A 236 -209.23 -140.95 -92.56
C LYS A 236 -208.15 -140.73 -93.63
N ARG A 237 -208.34 -139.77 -94.54
CA ARG A 237 -207.31 -139.28 -95.48
C ARG A 237 -206.45 -138.20 -94.81
N LEU A 238 -207.09 -137.18 -94.20
CA LEU A 238 -206.43 -136.08 -93.49
C LEU A 238 -205.50 -136.56 -92.36
N LEU A 239 -205.94 -137.55 -91.56
CA LEU A 239 -205.11 -138.15 -90.50
C LEU A 239 -203.81 -138.79 -91.03
N LYS A 240 -203.81 -139.26 -92.28
CA LYS A 240 -202.64 -139.89 -92.89
C LYS A 240 -201.60 -138.87 -93.37
N GLU A 241 -202.06 -137.74 -93.90
CA GLU A 241 -201.21 -136.59 -94.26
C GLU A 241 -200.60 -135.94 -92.99
N GLN A 242 -201.37 -135.84 -91.90
CA GLN A 242 -200.87 -135.32 -90.62
C GLN A 242 -199.75 -136.19 -90.03
N LEU A 243 -199.90 -137.53 -90.01
CA LEU A 243 -198.85 -138.44 -89.54
C LEU A 243 -197.53 -138.29 -90.32
N GLN A 244 -197.61 -138.21 -91.65
CA GLN A 244 -196.42 -138.05 -92.50
C GLN A 244 -195.71 -136.70 -92.29
N SER A 245 -196.46 -135.64 -91.97
CA SER A 245 -195.87 -134.34 -91.63
C SER A 245 -195.10 -134.40 -90.30
N LEU A 246 -195.61 -135.11 -89.29
CA LEU A 246 -194.99 -135.26 -87.97
C LEU A 246 -193.69 -136.09 -88.01
N GLU A 247 -193.63 -137.17 -88.79
CA GLU A 247 -192.38 -137.91 -89.01
C GLU A 247 -191.28 -137.02 -89.60
N SER A 248 -191.63 -136.18 -90.59
CA SER A 248 -190.65 -135.27 -91.21
C SER A 248 -190.10 -134.23 -90.23
N ALA A 249 -190.97 -133.67 -89.38
CA ALA A 249 -190.57 -132.71 -88.35
C ALA A 249 -189.59 -133.35 -87.34
N ALA A 250 -189.96 -134.51 -86.77
CA ALA A 250 -189.13 -135.24 -85.81
C ALA A 250 -187.73 -135.58 -86.36
N HIS A 251 -187.64 -135.95 -87.65
CA HIS A 251 -186.35 -136.21 -88.28
C HIS A 251 -185.49 -134.95 -88.43
N THR A 252 -186.09 -133.80 -88.76
CA THR A 252 -185.35 -132.52 -88.86
C THR A 252 -184.84 -132.00 -87.51
N ASP A 253 -185.58 -132.21 -86.42
CA ASP A 253 -185.13 -131.77 -85.08
C ASP A 253 -184.03 -132.67 -84.51
N SER A 254 -184.08 -133.98 -84.79
CA SER A 254 -182.98 -134.91 -84.45
C SER A 254 -181.65 -134.51 -85.11
N ALA A 255 -181.68 -133.94 -86.32
CA ALA A 255 -180.49 -133.49 -87.02
C ALA A 255 -179.86 -132.23 -86.38
N LYS A 256 -180.69 -131.28 -85.93
CA LYS A 256 -180.22 -130.02 -85.28
C LYS A 256 -179.45 -130.31 -83.99
N LEU A 257 -180.01 -131.16 -83.13
CA LEU A 257 -179.38 -131.54 -81.85
C LEU A 257 -178.00 -132.20 -82.06
N GLN A 258 -177.85 -133.02 -83.10
CA GLN A 258 -176.57 -133.65 -83.44
C GLN A 258 -175.51 -132.63 -83.87
N GLU A 259 -175.92 -131.54 -84.54
CA GLU A 259 -175.01 -130.45 -84.93
C GLU A 259 -174.59 -129.59 -83.72
N GLU A 260 -175.48 -129.36 -82.75
CA GLU A 260 -175.18 -128.65 -81.51
C GLU A 260 -174.19 -129.41 -80.62
N ILE A 261 -174.36 -130.72 -80.48
CA ILE A 261 -173.41 -131.60 -79.77
C ILE A 261 -171.99 -131.45 -80.34
N ASN A 262 -171.86 -131.45 -81.67
CA ASN A 262 -170.56 -131.26 -82.34
C ASN A 262 -169.99 -129.86 -82.06
N LYS A 263 -170.80 -128.80 -82.18
CA LYS A 263 -170.41 -127.40 -81.89
C LYS A 263 -169.96 -127.20 -80.44
N LEU A 264 -170.55 -127.92 -79.49
CA LEU A 264 -170.13 -127.90 -78.07
C LEU A 264 -168.82 -128.66 -77.85
N SER A 265 -168.63 -129.81 -78.50
CA SER A 265 -167.40 -130.60 -78.38
C SER A 265 -166.16 -129.84 -78.88
N ASP A 266 -166.27 -129.10 -80.00
CA ASP A 266 -165.15 -128.29 -80.52
C ASP A 266 -164.87 -127.05 -79.66
N LYS A 267 -165.89 -126.44 -79.04
CA LYS A 267 -165.70 -125.37 -78.05
C LYS A 267 -164.93 -125.86 -76.82
N LEU A 268 -165.20 -127.09 -76.36
CA LEU A 268 -164.49 -127.70 -75.24
C LEU A 268 -163.00 -127.94 -75.56
N LYS A 269 -162.70 -128.57 -76.70
CA LYS A 269 -161.31 -128.78 -77.17
C LYS A 269 -160.52 -127.47 -77.25
N LYS A 270 -161.09 -126.43 -77.87
CA LYS A 270 -160.43 -125.11 -78.00
C LYS A 270 -160.16 -124.44 -76.65
N LYS A 271 -161.03 -124.62 -75.64
CA LYS A 271 -160.74 -124.17 -74.27
C LYS A 271 -159.62 -124.98 -73.62
N GLN A 272 -159.59 -126.29 -73.81
CA GLN A 272 -158.54 -127.17 -73.27
C GLN A 272 -157.16 -126.86 -73.86
N GLU A 273 -157.06 -126.65 -75.17
CA GLU A 273 -155.83 -126.19 -75.84
C GLU A 273 -155.39 -124.79 -75.34
N SER A 274 -156.33 -123.86 -75.19
CA SER A 274 -156.04 -122.51 -74.70
C SER A 274 -155.47 -122.53 -73.27
N PHE A 275 -156.06 -123.35 -72.39
CA PHE A 275 -155.57 -123.54 -71.02
C PHE A 275 -154.15 -124.12 -71.00
N LEU A 276 -153.85 -125.12 -71.85
CA LEU A 276 -152.51 -125.72 -71.93
C LEU A 276 -151.45 -124.68 -72.37
N ARG A 277 -151.78 -123.81 -73.33
CA ARG A 277 -150.88 -122.72 -73.77
C ARG A 277 -150.65 -121.71 -72.65
N LEU A 278 -151.71 -121.24 -71.98
CA LEU A 278 -151.62 -120.31 -70.85
C LEU A 278 -150.81 -120.87 -69.67
N GLN A 279 -150.93 -122.17 -69.38
CA GLN A 279 -150.09 -122.80 -68.36
C GLN A 279 -148.62 -122.89 -68.79
N THR A 280 -148.34 -123.25 -70.04
CA THR A 280 -146.97 -123.27 -70.58
C THR A 280 -146.34 -121.87 -70.54
N GLU A 281 -147.09 -120.85 -70.97
CA GLU A 281 -146.67 -119.44 -70.95
C GLU A 281 -146.38 -118.96 -69.52
N LYS A 282 -147.26 -119.26 -68.57
CA LYS A 282 -147.03 -119.03 -67.13
C LYS A 282 -145.72 -119.67 -66.66
N GLU A 283 -145.49 -120.95 -66.97
CA GLU A 283 -144.28 -121.67 -66.55
C GLU A 283 -143.00 -121.08 -67.17
N THR A 284 -143.06 -120.61 -68.43
CA THR A 284 -141.94 -119.85 -69.04
C THR A 284 -141.72 -118.49 -68.38
N LEU A 285 -142.77 -117.74 -68.05
CA LEU A 285 -142.64 -116.45 -67.36
C LEU A 285 -142.13 -116.59 -65.92
N TYR A 286 -142.48 -117.66 -65.22
CA TYR A 286 -141.93 -117.97 -63.90
C TYR A 286 -140.45 -118.35 -63.96
N THR A 287 -140.01 -119.07 -65.00
CA THR A 287 -138.59 -119.43 -65.17
C THR A 287 -137.75 -118.23 -65.61
N ASP A 288 -138.24 -117.38 -66.51
CA ASP A 288 -137.57 -116.12 -66.91
C ASP A 288 -137.51 -115.10 -65.74
N SER A 289 -138.58 -115.01 -64.94
CA SER A 289 -138.56 -114.19 -63.71
C SER A 289 -137.55 -114.71 -62.68
N ARG A 290 -137.40 -116.04 -62.57
CA ARG A 290 -136.45 -116.68 -61.65
C ARG A 290 -135.01 -116.38 -62.05
N THR A 291 -134.62 -116.67 -63.30
CA THR A 291 -133.26 -116.40 -63.80
C THR A 291 -132.91 -114.92 -63.72
N LYS A 292 -133.86 -114.02 -63.99
CA LYS A 292 -133.64 -112.57 -63.90
C LYS A 292 -133.44 -112.07 -62.47
N ILE A 293 -134.08 -112.70 -61.47
CA ILE A 293 -133.79 -112.45 -60.05
C ILE A 293 -132.39 -112.96 -59.70
N ASP A 294 -132.04 -114.17 -60.14
CA ASP A 294 -130.73 -114.78 -59.86
C ASP A 294 -129.58 -113.95 -60.51
N GLU A 295 -129.77 -113.43 -61.74
CA GLU A 295 -128.86 -112.46 -62.38
C GLU A 295 -128.69 -111.16 -61.56
N ILE A 296 -129.77 -110.61 -61.02
CA ILE A 296 -129.74 -109.38 -60.21
C ILE A 296 -129.00 -109.65 -58.89
N GLN A 297 -129.17 -110.82 -58.29
CA GLN A 297 -128.42 -111.23 -57.11
C GLN A 297 -126.93 -111.38 -57.42
N GLN A 298 -126.56 -112.06 -58.52
CA GLN A 298 -125.16 -112.19 -58.94
C GLN A 298 -124.51 -110.82 -59.19
N LYS A 299 -125.15 -109.93 -59.95
CA LYS A 299 -124.65 -108.56 -60.21
C LYS A 299 -124.45 -107.78 -58.91
N LYS A 300 -125.41 -107.86 -57.99
CA LYS A 300 -125.32 -107.21 -56.67
C LYS A 300 -124.21 -107.78 -55.79
N GLU A 301 -123.94 -109.08 -55.87
CA GLU A 301 -122.77 -109.70 -55.23
C GLU A 301 -121.44 -109.27 -55.85
N GLU A 302 -121.36 -109.18 -57.17
CA GLU A 302 -120.16 -108.75 -57.90
C GLU A 302 -119.85 -107.27 -57.63
N GLU A 303 -120.87 -106.41 -57.60
CA GLU A 303 -120.77 -105.02 -57.14
C GLU A 303 -120.31 -104.95 -55.68
N LEU A 304 -120.89 -105.75 -54.77
CA LEU A 304 -120.48 -105.78 -53.37
C LEU A 304 -119.01 -106.23 -53.20
N LYS A 305 -118.59 -107.26 -53.94
CA LYS A 305 -117.19 -107.74 -53.97
C LYS A 305 -116.25 -106.65 -54.50
N SER A 306 -116.63 -105.97 -55.58
CA SER A 306 -115.88 -104.84 -56.16
C SER A 306 -115.75 -103.66 -55.20
N VAL A 307 -116.84 -103.24 -54.55
CA VAL A 307 -116.85 -102.19 -53.52
C VAL A 307 -116.00 -102.59 -52.31
N ASN A 308 -116.07 -103.85 -51.87
CA ASN A 308 -115.26 -104.32 -50.75
C ASN A 308 -113.75 -104.31 -51.06
N ILE A 309 -113.34 -104.78 -52.25
CA ILE A 309 -111.95 -104.70 -52.72
C ILE A 309 -111.48 -103.23 -52.81
N ARG A 310 -112.35 -102.33 -53.31
CA ARG A 310 -112.07 -100.89 -53.39
C ARG A 310 -111.90 -100.27 -52.00
N ASN A 311 -112.70 -100.68 -51.02
CA ASN A 311 -112.63 -100.22 -49.64
C ASN A 311 -111.35 -100.73 -48.95
N GLN A 312 -111.03 -102.03 -49.08
CA GLN A 312 -109.78 -102.61 -48.62
C GLN A 312 -108.55 -101.91 -49.20
N LYS A 313 -108.57 -101.57 -50.50
CA LYS A 313 -107.49 -100.78 -51.12
C LYS A 313 -107.40 -99.38 -50.53
N LEU A 314 -108.52 -98.65 -50.41
CA LEU A 314 -108.53 -97.32 -49.79
C LEU A 314 -108.04 -97.36 -48.33
N GLN A 315 -108.34 -98.43 -47.60
CA GLN A 315 -107.85 -98.63 -46.23
C GLN A 315 -106.33 -98.88 -46.18
N ALA A 316 -105.77 -99.64 -47.14
CA ALA A 316 -104.33 -99.82 -47.28
C ALA A 316 -103.62 -98.52 -47.71
N ASP A 317 -104.17 -97.79 -48.69
CA ASP A 317 -103.66 -96.49 -49.13
C ASP A 317 -103.71 -95.45 -47.99
N LEU A 318 -104.75 -95.49 -47.13
CA LEU A 318 -104.87 -94.69 -45.91
C LEU A 318 -103.84 -95.08 -44.84
N GLN A 319 -103.54 -96.38 -44.67
CA GLN A 319 -102.49 -96.83 -43.75
C GLN A 319 -101.09 -96.40 -44.23
N ALA A 320 -100.80 -96.57 -45.52
CA ALA A 320 -99.53 -96.13 -46.12
C ALA A 320 -99.33 -94.61 -46.01
N THR A 321 -100.36 -93.82 -46.28
CA THR A 321 -100.27 -92.34 -46.14
C THR A 321 -100.12 -91.91 -44.69
N ASN A 322 -100.78 -92.56 -43.72
CA ASN A 322 -100.55 -92.28 -42.29
C ASN A 322 -99.13 -92.66 -41.82
N GLN A 323 -98.56 -93.74 -42.35
CA GLN A 323 -97.17 -94.11 -42.10
C GLN A 323 -96.20 -93.03 -42.62
N ILE A 324 -96.35 -92.60 -43.87
CA ILE A 324 -95.56 -91.52 -44.48
C ILE A 324 -95.71 -90.19 -43.71
N ILE A 325 -96.92 -89.85 -43.27
CA ILE A 325 -97.17 -88.66 -42.43
C ILE A 325 -96.47 -88.76 -41.07
N SER A 326 -96.29 -89.97 -40.52
CA SER A 326 -95.59 -90.18 -39.25
C SER A 326 -94.07 -90.06 -39.43
N GLU A 327 -93.53 -90.66 -40.48
CA GLU A 327 -92.11 -90.54 -40.87
C GLU A 327 -91.72 -89.08 -41.16
N LEU A 328 -92.57 -88.33 -41.88
CA LEU A 328 -92.33 -86.90 -42.14
C LEU A 328 -92.39 -86.04 -40.87
N LYS A 329 -93.21 -86.40 -39.87
CA LYS A 329 -93.22 -85.72 -38.56
C LYS A 329 -91.95 -86.01 -37.77
N GLU A 330 -91.46 -87.26 -37.79
CA GLU A 330 -90.20 -87.62 -37.14
C GLU A 330 -88.99 -86.95 -37.81
N GLN A 331 -88.97 -86.87 -39.14
CA GLN A 331 -87.96 -86.12 -39.90
C GLN A 331 -88.01 -84.61 -39.60
N LEU A 332 -89.21 -84.02 -39.47
CA LEU A 332 -89.35 -82.63 -39.06
C LEU A 332 -88.85 -82.40 -37.63
N GLN A 333 -89.21 -83.28 -36.69
CA GLN A 333 -88.85 -83.15 -35.28
C GLN A 333 -87.35 -83.39 -35.01
N THR A 334 -86.73 -84.31 -35.74
CA THR A 334 -85.27 -84.52 -35.72
C THR A 334 -84.55 -83.31 -36.32
N LYS A 335 -84.97 -82.81 -37.50
CA LYS A 335 -84.42 -81.57 -38.08
C LYS A 335 -84.59 -80.35 -37.19
N GLN A 336 -85.71 -80.24 -36.47
CA GLN A 336 -85.88 -79.18 -35.47
C GLN A 336 -84.87 -79.32 -34.32
N ARG A 337 -84.68 -80.52 -33.77
CA ARG A 337 -83.63 -80.79 -32.77
C ARG A 337 -82.23 -80.48 -33.27
N ASP A 338 -81.90 -80.87 -34.50
CA ASP A 338 -80.60 -80.58 -35.12
C ASP A 338 -80.34 -79.06 -35.16
N HIS A 339 -81.34 -78.28 -35.57
CA HIS A 339 -81.25 -76.81 -35.60
C HIS A 339 -81.21 -76.18 -34.19
N GLU A 340 -81.96 -76.71 -33.23
CA GLU A 340 -81.94 -76.26 -31.82
C GLU A 340 -80.55 -76.51 -31.19
N MET A 341 -79.94 -77.68 -31.41
CA MET A 341 -78.58 -77.97 -30.96
C MET A 341 -77.53 -77.12 -31.69
N ALA A 342 -77.66 -76.92 -33.01
CA ALA A 342 -76.75 -76.06 -33.77
C ALA A 342 -76.81 -74.59 -33.29
N LEU A 343 -78.01 -74.06 -33.01
CA LEU A 343 -78.19 -72.73 -32.43
C LEU A 343 -77.64 -72.63 -31.02
N GLN A 344 -77.76 -73.69 -30.21
CA GLN A 344 -77.19 -73.72 -28.86
C GLN A 344 -75.65 -73.74 -28.91
N SER A 345 -75.06 -74.58 -29.76
CA SER A 345 -73.60 -74.63 -29.97
C SER A 345 -73.04 -73.31 -30.52
N LEU A 346 -73.76 -72.64 -31.43
CA LEU A 346 -73.39 -71.30 -31.91
C LEU A 346 -73.46 -70.23 -30.80
N LYS A 347 -74.47 -70.28 -29.92
CA LYS A 347 -74.54 -69.38 -28.75
C LYS A 347 -73.40 -69.63 -27.77
N GLU A 348 -73.06 -70.89 -27.51
CA GLU A 348 -71.95 -71.27 -26.63
C GLU A 348 -70.61 -70.85 -27.24
N GLN A 349 -70.40 -71.02 -28.54
CA GLN A 349 -69.21 -70.54 -29.24
C GLN A 349 -69.08 -69.02 -29.19
N VAL A 350 -70.17 -68.27 -29.41
CA VAL A 350 -70.17 -66.80 -29.29
C VAL A 350 -69.96 -66.36 -27.84
N ALA A 351 -70.49 -67.08 -26.85
CA ALA A 351 -70.25 -66.80 -25.43
C ALA A 351 -68.78 -67.03 -25.04
N CYS A 352 -68.16 -68.12 -25.52
CA CYS A 352 -66.72 -68.39 -25.34
C CYS A 352 -65.87 -67.30 -25.99
N GLN A 353 -66.12 -66.96 -27.27
CA GLN A 353 -65.40 -65.89 -27.96
C GLN A 353 -65.59 -64.52 -27.30
N SER A 354 -66.79 -64.24 -26.78
CA SER A 354 -67.04 -63.03 -26.00
C SER A 354 -66.21 -63.02 -24.71
N ALA A 355 -66.14 -64.14 -23.98
CA ALA A 355 -65.33 -64.27 -22.77
C ALA A 355 -63.82 -64.17 -23.06
N GLU A 356 -63.32 -64.81 -24.12
CA GLU A 356 -61.93 -64.68 -24.59
C GLU A 356 -61.59 -63.22 -24.93
N SER A 357 -62.50 -62.50 -25.59
CA SER A 357 -62.31 -61.08 -25.93
C SER A 357 -62.38 -60.16 -24.70
N GLN A 358 -63.21 -60.51 -23.72
CA GLN A 358 -63.34 -59.82 -22.43
C GLN A 358 -62.04 -60.00 -21.61
N GLU A 359 -61.54 -61.23 -21.49
CA GLU A 359 -60.28 -61.55 -20.80
C GLU A 359 -59.08 -60.87 -21.46
N GLN A 360 -59.02 -60.83 -22.79
CA GLN A 360 -57.99 -60.06 -23.53
C GLN A 360 -58.09 -58.55 -23.25
N ALA A 361 -59.31 -57.98 -23.21
CA ALA A 361 -59.49 -56.58 -22.87
C ALA A 361 -59.08 -56.27 -21.43
N GLU A 362 -59.42 -57.12 -20.46
CA GLU A 362 -59.03 -57.00 -19.06
C GLU A 362 -57.51 -57.19 -18.86
N SER A 363 -56.87 -58.08 -19.61
CA SER A 363 -55.41 -58.21 -19.66
C SER A 363 -54.73 -56.95 -20.22
N ILE A 364 -55.28 -56.35 -21.27
CA ILE A 364 -54.73 -55.11 -21.86
C ILE A 364 -54.95 -53.91 -20.92
N LEU A 365 -56.08 -53.84 -20.21
CA LEU A 365 -56.35 -52.79 -19.24
C LEU A 365 -55.42 -52.89 -18.02
N THR A 366 -55.23 -54.09 -17.46
CA THR A 366 -54.31 -54.32 -16.35
C THR A 366 -52.85 -54.09 -16.73
N GLU A 367 -52.43 -54.43 -17.96
CA GLU A 367 -51.13 -54.01 -18.49
C GLU A 367 -51.04 -52.48 -18.63
N ASN A 368 -52.09 -51.80 -19.09
CA ASN A 368 -52.10 -50.34 -19.22
C ASN A 368 -51.97 -49.64 -17.85
N ASP A 369 -52.65 -50.13 -16.81
CA ASP A 369 -52.56 -49.59 -15.46
C ASP A 369 -51.20 -49.89 -14.80
N ALA A 370 -50.60 -51.06 -15.08
CA ALA A 370 -49.21 -51.34 -14.70
C ALA A 370 -48.22 -50.39 -15.41
N LEU A 371 -48.41 -50.13 -16.70
CA LEU A 371 -47.59 -49.17 -17.46
C LEU A 371 -47.75 -47.72 -16.96
N ARG A 372 -48.97 -47.29 -16.62
CA ARG A 372 -49.22 -45.98 -15.96
C ARG A 372 -48.52 -45.87 -14.61
N THR A 373 -48.57 -46.93 -13.81
CA THR A 373 -47.92 -46.99 -12.49
C THR A 373 -46.40 -46.91 -12.64
N ASN A 374 -45.83 -47.64 -13.61
CA ASN A 374 -44.40 -47.58 -13.94
C ASN A 374 -43.98 -46.20 -14.48
N LEU A 375 -44.82 -45.54 -15.29
CA LEU A 375 -44.56 -44.19 -15.78
C LEU A 375 -44.53 -43.17 -14.64
N ALA A 376 -45.52 -43.18 -13.74
CA ALA A 376 -45.56 -42.31 -12.57
C ALA A 376 -44.35 -42.53 -11.64
N ALA A 377 -43.91 -43.78 -11.47
CA ALA A 377 -42.69 -44.10 -10.72
C ALA A 377 -41.43 -43.55 -11.41
N LEU A 378 -41.33 -43.62 -12.74
CA LEU A 378 -40.22 -43.04 -13.51
C LEU A 378 -40.23 -41.50 -13.44
N GLU A 379 -41.40 -40.86 -13.48
CA GLU A 379 -41.55 -39.41 -13.29
C GLU A 379 -41.14 -38.97 -11.87
N GLN A 380 -41.48 -39.76 -10.84
CA GLN A 380 -41.03 -39.53 -9.47
C GLN A 380 -39.51 -39.70 -9.31
N ILE A 381 -38.91 -40.71 -9.97
CA ILE A 381 -37.45 -40.90 -10.00
C ILE A 381 -36.76 -39.76 -10.78
N GLN A 382 -37.36 -39.27 -11.87
CA GLN A 382 -36.81 -38.17 -12.65
C GLN A 382 -36.88 -36.82 -11.91
N THR A 383 -37.98 -36.56 -11.18
CA THR A 383 -38.13 -35.33 -10.38
C THR A 383 -37.20 -35.32 -9.16
N THR A 384 -37.12 -36.42 -8.40
CA THR A 384 -36.16 -36.55 -7.29
C THR A 384 -34.71 -36.42 -7.77
N LYS A 385 -34.32 -37.12 -8.85
CA LYS A 385 -32.99 -36.96 -9.46
C LYS A 385 -32.71 -35.53 -9.97
N THR A 386 -33.74 -34.80 -10.40
CA THR A 386 -33.59 -33.39 -10.79
C THR A 386 -33.34 -32.50 -9.56
N GLN A 387 -33.99 -32.78 -8.43
CA GLN A 387 -33.76 -32.11 -7.15
C GLN A 387 -32.35 -32.42 -6.59
N GLU A 388 -31.91 -33.68 -6.61
CA GLU A 388 -30.54 -34.09 -6.27
C GLU A 388 -29.50 -33.33 -7.12
N MET A 389 -29.73 -33.26 -8.45
CA MET A 389 -28.87 -32.50 -9.35
C MET A 389 -28.93 -30.98 -9.12
N SER A 390 -30.00 -30.43 -8.53
CA SER A 390 -30.00 -29.04 -8.07
C SER A 390 -29.12 -28.90 -6.84
N LEU A 391 -29.40 -29.68 -5.79
CA LEU A 391 -28.66 -29.65 -4.53
C LEU A 391 -27.15 -29.84 -4.72
N LEU A 392 -26.74 -30.72 -5.64
CA LEU A 392 -25.34 -30.91 -6.00
C LEU A 392 -24.72 -29.69 -6.73
N ARG A 393 -25.49 -28.95 -7.54
CA ARG A 393 -25.02 -27.66 -8.10
C ARG A 393 -24.90 -26.60 -7.02
N ASP A 394 -25.89 -26.51 -6.13
CA ASP A 394 -25.92 -25.53 -5.04
C ASP A 394 -24.74 -25.77 -4.07
N GLN A 395 -24.44 -27.04 -3.76
CA GLN A 395 -23.24 -27.44 -3.01
C GLN A 395 -21.93 -27.14 -3.75
N ASN A 396 -21.83 -27.39 -5.05
CA ASN A 396 -20.64 -27.02 -5.83
C ASN A 396 -20.46 -25.50 -5.90
N MET A 397 -21.55 -24.73 -5.97
CA MET A 397 -21.51 -23.26 -5.94
C MET A 397 -20.98 -22.76 -4.59
N ALA A 398 -21.53 -23.28 -3.48
CA ALA A 398 -21.07 -22.95 -2.13
C ALA A 398 -19.57 -23.28 -1.92
N LEU A 399 -19.13 -24.47 -2.33
CA LEU A 399 -17.72 -24.88 -2.26
C LEU A 399 -16.82 -24.04 -3.18
N THR A 400 -17.34 -23.54 -4.31
CA THR A 400 -16.59 -22.63 -5.19
C THR A 400 -16.39 -21.26 -4.54
N VAL A 401 -17.44 -20.72 -3.90
CA VAL A 401 -17.36 -19.45 -3.15
C VAL A 401 -16.44 -19.59 -1.94
N GLU A 402 -16.53 -20.68 -1.18
CA GLU A 402 -15.63 -20.94 -0.05
C GLU A 402 -14.17 -21.09 -0.52
N LEU A 403 -13.93 -21.76 -1.64
CA LEU A 403 -12.60 -21.85 -2.26
C LEU A 403 -12.07 -20.50 -2.75
N GLN A 404 -12.92 -19.64 -3.30
CA GLN A 404 -12.55 -18.27 -3.68
C GLN A 404 -12.22 -17.41 -2.45
N GLN A 405 -13.05 -17.46 -1.40
CA GLN A 405 -12.80 -16.75 -0.16
C GLN A 405 -11.49 -17.21 0.51
N GLN A 406 -11.18 -18.51 0.50
CA GLN A 406 -9.90 -19.03 0.98
C GLN A 406 -8.70 -18.61 0.10
N GLN A 407 -8.91 -18.33 -1.19
CA GLN A 407 -7.88 -17.74 -2.05
C GLN A 407 -7.66 -16.26 -1.74
N GLU A 408 -8.73 -15.47 -1.56
CA GLU A 408 -8.66 -14.07 -1.14
C GLU A 408 -8.01 -13.91 0.24
N GLU A 409 -8.40 -14.73 1.23
CA GLU A 409 -7.77 -14.74 2.56
C GLU A 409 -6.26 -15.04 2.46
N LYS A 410 -5.88 -16.03 1.65
CA LYS A 410 -4.46 -16.36 1.39
C LYS A 410 -3.71 -15.21 0.70
N GLU A 411 -4.30 -14.52 -0.26
CA GLU A 411 -3.67 -13.36 -0.92
C GLU A 411 -3.53 -12.18 0.04
N ASN A 412 -4.51 -11.93 0.90
CA ASN A 412 -4.42 -10.94 1.98
C ASN A 412 -3.31 -11.28 2.98
N TYR A 413 -3.14 -12.55 3.38
CA TYR A 413 -2.03 -12.99 4.23
C TYR A 413 -0.66 -12.86 3.53
N LEU A 414 -0.59 -13.05 2.21
CA LEU A 414 0.64 -12.83 1.44
C LEU A 414 0.99 -11.34 1.37
N ALA A 415 0.02 -10.46 1.11
CA ALA A 415 0.20 -9.01 1.14
C ALA A 415 0.68 -8.54 2.53
N GLN A 416 0.02 -8.97 3.61
CA GLN A 416 0.42 -8.65 4.98
C GLN A 416 1.84 -9.14 5.31
N LYS A 417 2.22 -10.34 4.85
CA LYS A 417 3.57 -10.88 5.00
C LYS A 417 4.61 -10.02 4.29
N ASP A 418 4.31 -9.55 3.08
CA ASP A 418 5.26 -8.78 2.28
C ASP A 418 5.37 -7.32 2.77
N ASP A 419 4.28 -6.73 3.30
CA ASP A 419 4.30 -5.49 4.08
C ASP A 419 5.20 -5.61 5.32
N LEU A 420 5.04 -6.68 6.12
CA LEU A 420 5.88 -6.95 7.28
C LEU A 420 7.34 -7.20 6.89
N HIS A 421 7.59 -7.87 5.76
CA HIS A 421 8.94 -8.05 5.23
C HIS A 421 9.57 -6.71 4.83
N SER A 422 8.80 -5.82 4.19
CA SER A 422 9.23 -4.46 3.86
C SER A 422 9.59 -3.66 5.11
N GLN A 423 8.72 -3.67 6.13
CA GLN A 423 8.97 -3.00 7.42
C GLN A 423 10.23 -3.53 8.11
N ILE A 424 10.45 -4.85 8.13
CA ILE A 424 11.67 -5.46 8.67
C ILE A 424 12.90 -5.03 7.86
N GLN A 425 12.80 -4.96 6.53
CA GLN A 425 13.89 -4.54 5.65
C GLN A 425 14.22 -3.04 5.83
N GLU A 426 13.22 -2.18 6.03
CA GLU A 426 13.41 -0.76 6.38
C GLU A 426 13.99 -0.56 7.77
N ALA A 427 13.51 -1.29 8.78
CA ALA A 427 14.10 -1.30 10.12
C ALA A 427 15.56 -1.78 10.10
N THR A 428 15.88 -2.78 9.28
CA THR A 428 17.26 -3.25 9.07
C THR A 428 18.13 -2.17 8.42
N ARG A 429 17.63 -1.47 7.38
CA ARG A 429 18.33 -0.31 6.77
C ARG A 429 18.51 0.84 7.75
N ALA A 430 17.52 1.12 8.60
CA ALA A 430 17.61 2.14 9.64
C ALA A 430 18.65 1.78 10.71
N SER A 431 18.65 0.53 11.18
CA SER A 431 19.67 0.03 12.10
C SER A 431 21.06 0.02 11.48
N GLY A 432 21.19 -0.26 10.18
CA GLY A 432 22.45 -0.15 9.43
C GLY A 432 22.99 1.27 9.46
N ARG A 433 22.18 2.27 9.09
CA ARG A 433 22.58 3.69 9.14
C ARG A 433 22.93 4.18 10.55
N LEU A 434 22.23 3.70 11.58
CA LEU A 434 22.57 4.00 12.98
C LEU A 434 23.89 3.35 13.40
N LEU A 435 24.20 2.15 12.91
CA LEU A 435 25.48 1.48 13.15
C LEU A 435 26.63 2.20 12.43
N GLU A 436 26.42 2.60 11.16
CA GLU A 436 27.35 3.43 10.38
C GLU A 436 27.69 4.72 11.14
N GLN A 437 26.67 5.51 11.54
CA GLN A 437 26.85 6.72 12.34
C GLN A 437 27.56 6.48 13.68
N LEU A 438 27.31 5.35 14.35
CA LEU A 438 27.99 4.99 15.59
C LEU A 438 29.48 4.66 15.33
N THR A 439 29.80 4.02 14.20
CA THR A 439 31.21 3.80 13.81
C THR A 439 31.91 5.08 13.35
N GLU A 440 31.22 6.01 12.68
CA GLU A 440 31.75 7.32 12.32
C GLU A 440 32.09 8.14 13.58
N LEU A 441 31.14 8.26 14.51
CA LEU A 441 31.35 8.92 15.81
C LEU A 441 32.43 8.24 16.65
N GLY A 442 32.57 6.90 16.53
CA GLY A 442 33.68 6.15 17.12
C GLY A 442 35.04 6.59 16.57
N GLN A 443 35.18 6.66 15.24
CA GLN A 443 36.40 7.14 14.59
C GLN A 443 36.68 8.63 14.86
N GLU A 444 35.66 9.49 14.92
CA GLU A 444 35.82 10.89 15.29
C GLU A 444 36.31 11.05 16.74
N LYS A 445 35.73 10.30 17.68
CA LYS A 445 36.22 10.24 19.06
C LYS A 445 37.67 9.78 19.14
N GLU A 446 38.06 8.75 18.39
CA GLU A 446 39.45 8.27 18.35
C GLU A 446 40.42 9.32 17.77
N LYS A 447 40.05 10.02 16.69
CA LYS A 447 40.83 11.14 16.14
C LYS A 447 41.00 12.27 17.16
N LEU A 448 39.91 12.71 17.78
CA LEU A 448 39.92 13.76 18.80
C LEU A 448 40.73 13.35 20.06
N GLN A 449 40.74 12.06 20.41
CA GLN A 449 41.58 11.55 21.48
C GLN A 449 43.07 11.57 21.10
N GLN A 450 43.42 11.21 19.86
CA GLN A 450 44.79 11.30 19.35
C GLN A 450 45.28 12.77 19.31
N GLU A 451 44.46 13.70 18.80
CA GLU A 451 44.75 15.13 18.80
C GLU A 451 44.95 15.69 20.22
N LEU A 452 44.07 15.30 21.17
CA LEU A 452 44.21 15.67 22.58
C LEU A 452 45.50 15.12 23.19
N GLU A 453 45.86 13.88 22.89
CA GLU A 453 47.13 13.30 23.32
C GLU A 453 48.34 14.02 22.73
N GLU A 454 48.32 14.42 21.46
CA GLU A 454 49.41 15.21 20.85
C GLU A 454 49.52 16.62 21.45
N MET A 455 48.38 17.23 21.79
CA MET A 455 48.33 18.50 22.51
C MET A 455 48.87 18.36 23.95
N CYS A 456 48.56 17.27 24.65
CA CYS A 456 49.16 16.95 25.95
C CYS A 456 50.67 16.71 25.83
N LYS A 457 51.12 15.85 24.90
CA LYS A 457 52.55 15.61 24.60
C LYS A 457 53.30 16.91 24.25
N THR A 458 52.60 17.90 23.69
CA THR A 458 53.14 19.23 23.38
C THR A 458 53.13 20.17 24.59
N ALA A 459 52.11 20.11 25.44
CA ALA A 459 52.05 20.84 26.71
C ALA A 459 53.12 20.35 27.69
N ASP A 460 53.34 19.04 27.80
CA ASP A 460 54.39 18.45 28.64
C ASP A 460 55.79 18.86 28.17
N LYS A 461 56.05 18.91 26.86
CA LYS A 461 57.30 19.47 26.30
C LYS A 461 57.47 20.94 26.67
N ARG A 462 56.42 21.76 26.55
CA ARG A 462 56.46 23.18 26.96
C ARG A 462 56.73 23.33 28.46
N LYS A 463 56.09 22.50 29.29
CA LYS A 463 56.33 22.46 30.73
C LYS A 463 57.78 22.07 31.03
N ALA A 464 58.31 21.00 30.43
CA ALA A 464 59.69 20.58 30.62
C ALA A 464 60.70 21.67 30.25
N MET A 465 60.49 22.38 29.13
CA MET A 465 61.35 23.53 28.77
C MET A 465 61.23 24.70 29.77
N LEU A 466 60.04 24.97 30.32
CA LEU A 466 59.86 25.99 31.35
C LEU A 466 60.48 25.59 32.69
N ASP A 467 60.37 24.33 33.09
CA ASP A 467 61.01 23.76 34.28
C ASP A 467 62.55 23.80 34.12
N GLU A 468 63.08 23.46 32.94
CA GLU A 468 64.51 23.57 32.61
C GLU A 468 65.00 25.03 32.63
N MET A 469 64.25 25.96 32.03
CA MET A 469 64.55 27.40 32.11
C MET A 469 64.50 27.93 33.54
N ALA A 470 63.57 27.44 34.37
CA ALA A 470 63.47 27.81 35.78
C ALA A 470 64.65 27.26 36.60
N ILE A 471 65.06 26.01 36.34
CA ILE A 471 66.25 25.38 36.94
C ILE A 471 67.52 26.15 36.55
N GLY A 472 67.73 26.43 35.25
CA GLY A 472 68.87 27.22 34.78
C GLY A 472 68.89 28.64 35.36
N THR A 473 67.72 29.29 35.46
CA THR A 473 67.59 30.61 36.11
C THR A 473 67.90 30.54 37.61
N ALA A 474 67.56 29.45 38.30
CA ALA A 474 67.88 29.24 39.71
C ALA A 474 69.36 28.92 39.92
N GLN A 475 69.97 28.12 39.04
CA GLN A 475 71.40 27.82 39.02
C GLN A 475 72.22 29.09 38.80
N GLU A 476 71.90 29.90 37.79
CA GLU A 476 72.66 31.13 37.52
C GLU A 476 72.45 32.19 38.62
N LYS A 477 71.27 32.24 39.26
CA LYS A 477 71.06 33.04 40.49
C LYS A 477 71.90 32.54 41.67
N SER A 478 72.09 31.22 41.82
CA SER A 478 72.96 30.65 42.84
C SER A 478 74.42 30.97 42.55
N ARG A 479 74.85 30.82 41.30
CA ARG A 479 76.19 31.16 40.84
C ARG A 479 76.51 32.65 41.02
N HIS A 480 75.64 33.56 40.56
CA HIS A 480 75.83 34.99 40.81
C HIS A 480 75.86 35.33 42.30
N LYS A 481 75.12 34.59 43.16
CA LYS A 481 75.18 34.77 44.62
C LYS A 481 76.51 34.28 45.21
N GLU A 482 77.08 33.21 44.67
CA GLU A 482 78.41 32.68 45.03
C GLU A 482 79.51 33.65 44.56
N GLU A 483 79.50 34.08 43.29
CA GLU A 483 80.42 35.08 42.73
C GLU A 483 80.33 36.43 43.50
N LEU A 484 79.13 36.89 43.88
CA LEU A 484 78.96 38.06 44.75
C LEU A 484 79.48 37.80 46.18
N SER A 485 79.44 36.58 46.69
CA SER A 485 80.01 36.21 47.98
C SER A 485 81.53 36.22 47.94
N ASP A 486 82.13 35.70 46.88
CA ASP A 486 83.57 35.70 46.65
C ASP A 486 84.12 37.11 46.42
N VAL A 487 83.42 37.96 45.65
CA VAL A 487 83.79 39.38 45.49
C VAL A 487 83.69 40.13 46.82
N ARG A 488 82.67 39.85 47.65
CA ARG A 488 82.58 40.42 49.01
C ARG A 488 83.72 39.95 49.90
N LEU A 489 84.03 38.65 49.90
CA LEU A 489 85.11 38.06 50.68
C LEU A 489 86.49 38.56 50.22
N GLN A 490 86.67 38.79 48.91
CA GLN A 490 87.88 39.39 48.34
C GLN A 490 88.00 40.86 48.74
N HIS A 491 86.92 41.64 48.67
CA HIS A 491 86.89 43.01 49.15
C HIS A 491 87.18 43.10 50.66
N GLU A 492 86.64 42.18 51.47
CA GLU A 492 86.93 42.08 52.90
C GLU A 492 88.42 41.76 53.16
N LYS A 493 89.00 40.80 52.43
CA LYS A 493 90.46 40.52 52.47
C LYS A 493 91.28 41.73 52.07
N GLU A 494 90.86 42.50 51.07
CA GLU A 494 91.54 43.71 50.62
C GLU A 494 91.43 44.85 51.62
N VAL A 495 90.25 45.07 52.22
CA VAL A 495 90.05 46.04 53.32
C VAL A 495 90.88 45.65 54.54
N LEU A 496 90.94 44.36 54.91
CA LEU A 496 91.81 43.87 55.98
C LEU A 496 93.30 44.01 55.63
N SER A 497 93.69 43.81 54.37
CA SER A 497 95.06 44.02 53.88
C SER A 497 95.47 45.50 53.90
N ILE A 498 94.59 46.39 53.45
CA ILE A 498 94.76 47.86 53.51
C ILE A 498 94.82 48.33 54.96
N ARG A 499 93.91 47.84 55.83
CA ARG A 499 93.96 48.09 57.27
C ARG A 499 95.28 47.60 57.88
N ALA A 500 95.76 46.41 57.51
CA ALA A 500 97.04 45.88 57.99
C ALA A 500 98.27 46.61 57.38
N LYS A 501 98.11 47.36 56.29
CA LYS A 501 99.12 48.34 55.82
C LYS A 501 99.07 49.60 56.68
N TYR A 502 97.92 50.24 56.82
CA TYR A 502 97.78 51.42 57.69
C TYR A 502 98.15 51.16 59.15
N GLU A 503 97.82 50.00 59.73
CA GLU A 503 98.28 49.63 61.08
C GLU A 503 99.80 49.40 61.17
N ARG A 504 100.47 49.05 60.07
CA ARG A 504 101.94 48.94 60.00
C ARG A 504 102.58 50.31 59.78
N GLU A 505 101.99 51.15 58.95
CA GLU A 505 102.41 52.54 58.73
C GLU A 505 102.24 53.38 60.00
N LEU A 506 101.12 53.24 60.71
CA LEU A 506 100.91 53.86 62.03
C LEU A 506 101.90 53.32 63.08
N ARG A 507 102.30 52.04 63.03
CA ARG A 507 103.39 51.52 63.88
C ARG A 507 104.73 52.12 63.48
N GLY A 508 105.06 52.18 62.19
CA GLY A 508 106.27 52.81 61.66
C GLY A 508 106.37 54.30 62.05
N LEU A 509 105.29 55.07 61.89
CA LEU A 509 105.21 56.47 62.30
C LEU A 509 105.31 56.63 63.83
N HIS A 510 104.75 55.72 64.63
CA HIS A 510 104.99 55.72 66.08
C HIS A 510 106.44 55.38 66.45
N GLU A 511 107.09 54.45 65.73
CA GLU A 511 108.50 54.13 65.91
C GLU A 511 109.41 55.28 65.48
N GLU A 512 109.14 55.95 64.35
CA GLU A 512 109.87 57.13 63.88
C GLU A 512 109.64 58.33 64.81
N LYS A 513 108.42 58.52 65.31
CA LYS A 513 108.12 59.48 66.38
C LYS A 513 108.88 59.14 67.66
N HIS A 514 109.00 57.86 68.03
CA HIS A 514 109.78 57.46 69.20
C HIS A 514 111.28 57.68 68.99
N ARG A 515 111.84 57.32 67.83
CA ARG A 515 113.26 57.56 67.45
C ARG A 515 113.58 59.05 67.47
N THR A 516 112.77 59.87 66.80
CA THR A 516 112.96 61.33 66.80
C THR A 516 112.74 61.96 68.17
N GLU A 517 111.82 61.45 68.99
CA GLU A 517 111.67 61.87 70.39
C GLU A 517 112.88 61.43 71.25
N GLU A 518 113.48 60.27 70.99
CA GLU A 518 114.71 59.79 71.63
C GLU A 518 115.96 60.56 71.19
N GLU A 519 116.03 60.96 69.93
CA GLU A 519 117.04 61.85 69.35
C GLU A 519 116.92 63.26 69.94
N ILE A 520 115.72 63.83 70.03
CA ILE A 520 115.47 65.10 70.73
C ILE A 520 115.80 64.98 72.22
N ARG A 521 115.45 63.88 72.88
CA ARG A 521 115.89 63.59 74.26
C ARG A 521 117.42 63.42 74.36
N ALA A 522 118.12 63.04 73.29
CA ALA A 522 119.58 62.90 73.24
C ALA A 522 120.26 64.25 73.00
N GLN A 523 119.77 65.04 72.05
CA GLN A 523 120.16 66.44 71.84
C GLN A 523 119.92 67.26 73.12
N LEU A 524 118.82 67.05 73.84
CA LEU A 524 118.56 67.68 75.13
C LEU A 524 119.49 67.18 76.25
N ARG A 525 120.02 65.95 76.16
CA ARG A 525 121.08 65.45 77.06
C ARG A 525 122.44 66.06 76.72
N GLU A 526 122.72 66.30 75.44
CA GLU A 526 123.93 66.94 74.93
C GLU A 526 123.95 68.45 75.22
N GLU A 527 122.84 69.16 75.00
CA GLU A 527 122.65 70.56 75.42
C GLU A 527 122.73 70.70 76.94
N ARG A 528 122.27 69.70 77.71
CA ARG A 528 122.53 69.65 79.17
C ARG A 528 123.99 69.32 79.52
N ALA A 529 124.80 68.78 78.61
CA ALA A 529 126.24 68.67 78.80
C ALA A 529 126.93 70.01 78.46
N ARG A 530 126.61 70.61 77.31
CA ARG A 530 127.08 71.95 76.90
C ARG A 530 126.70 73.04 77.89
N ASN A 531 125.53 72.97 78.53
CA ASN A 531 125.17 73.87 79.63
C ASN A 531 126.03 73.65 80.88
N ARG A 532 126.44 72.43 81.22
CA ARG A 532 127.40 72.20 82.33
C ARG A 532 128.81 72.67 81.96
N GLU A 533 129.19 72.57 80.70
CA GLU A 533 130.44 73.14 80.18
C GLU A 533 130.39 74.69 80.22
N LEU A 534 129.24 75.30 79.91
CA LEU A 534 128.98 76.73 80.09
C LEU A 534 128.94 77.16 81.56
N GLU A 535 128.36 76.36 82.46
CA GLU A 535 128.40 76.58 83.92
C GLU A 535 129.85 76.49 84.44
N GLY A 536 130.65 75.53 83.96
CA GLY A 536 132.08 75.44 84.25
C GLY A 536 132.89 76.62 83.69
N LEU A 537 132.58 77.07 82.47
CA LEU A 537 133.17 78.29 81.90
C LEU A 537 132.75 79.54 82.69
N GLN A 538 131.50 79.62 83.17
CA GLN A 538 131.04 80.69 84.06
C GLN A 538 131.81 80.69 85.38
N GLN A 539 132.08 79.52 85.98
CA GLN A 539 132.95 79.40 87.16
C GLN A 539 134.37 79.93 86.86
N THR A 540 135.01 79.55 85.74
CA THR A 540 136.33 80.11 85.38
C THR A 540 136.29 81.63 85.12
N VAL A 541 135.19 82.16 84.59
CA VAL A 541 134.97 83.60 84.42
C VAL A 541 134.78 84.30 85.77
N GLU A 542 134.24 83.63 86.77
CA GLU A 542 134.05 84.17 88.12
C GLU A 542 135.32 84.07 88.98
N GLU A 543 136.12 83.02 88.82
CA GLU A 543 137.50 82.96 89.32
C GLU A 543 138.35 84.08 88.72
N LEU A 544 138.28 84.30 87.40
CA LEU A 544 138.99 85.41 86.73
C LEU A 544 138.48 86.79 87.19
N LYS A 545 137.18 86.97 87.44
CA LYS A 545 136.65 88.21 88.04
C LYS A 545 137.15 88.43 89.46
N LEU A 546 137.20 87.39 90.30
CA LEU A 546 137.77 87.47 91.64
C LEU A 546 139.28 87.78 91.60
N GLN A 547 140.00 87.21 90.65
CA GLN A 547 141.41 87.53 90.42
C GLN A 547 141.60 88.99 90.00
N ILE A 548 140.76 89.52 89.10
CA ILE A 548 140.73 90.95 88.74
C ILE A 548 140.43 91.83 89.97
N GLN A 549 139.40 91.52 90.76
CA GLN A 549 139.07 92.28 91.98
C GLN A 549 140.19 92.25 93.01
N SER A 550 140.95 91.15 93.12
CA SER A 550 142.14 91.09 93.99
C SER A 550 143.25 92.03 93.50
N MET A 551 143.45 92.13 92.18
CA MET A 551 144.42 93.04 91.56
C MET A 551 143.98 94.50 91.72
N GLU A 552 142.70 94.81 91.56
CA GLU A 552 142.11 96.14 91.81
C GLU A 552 142.26 96.56 93.28
N GLY A 553 142.12 95.62 94.22
CA GLY A 553 142.42 95.84 95.64
C GLY A 553 143.88 96.27 95.90
N THR A 554 144.85 95.69 95.17
CA THR A 554 146.26 96.14 95.26
C THR A 554 146.50 97.48 94.55
N LYS A 555 145.83 97.74 93.42
CA LYS A 555 145.91 99.02 92.68
C LYS A 555 145.50 100.21 93.56
N GLY A 556 144.39 100.09 94.28
CA GLY A 556 143.94 101.12 95.24
C GLY A 556 144.83 101.31 96.47
N TRP A 557 145.77 100.39 96.74
CA TRP A 557 146.81 100.61 97.75
C TRP A 557 147.92 101.52 97.20
N PHE A 558 148.41 101.24 95.99
CA PHE A 558 149.41 102.09 95.32
C PHE A 558 148.89 103.51 95.04
N GLU A 559 147.64 103.67 94.62
CA GLU A 559 147.06 104.98 94.31
C GLU A 559 146.99 105.90 95.55
N ARG A 560 146.56 105.36 96.71
CA ARG A 560 146.61 106.13 97.97
C ARG A 560 148.05 106.40 98.42
N ARG A 561 148.95 105.42 98.28
CA ARG A 561 150.37 105.55 98.64
C ARG A 561 151.09 106.62 97.81
N LEU A 562 150.69 106.77 96.54
CA LEU A 562 151.17 107.81 95.63
C LEU A 562 150.60 109.17 96.03
N GLN A 563 149.28 109.28 96.26
CA GLN A 563 148.64 110.55 96.59
C GLN A 563 149.05 111.08 97.99
N GLU A 564 149.26 110.19 98.97
CA GLU A 564 149.89 110.52 100.27
C GLU A 564 151.33 111.07 100.08
N ALA A 565 152.08 110.53 99.11
CA ALA A 565 153.43 110.99 98.81
C ALA A 565 153.43 112.33 98.06
N GLU A 566 152.48 112.55 97.15
CA GLU A 566 152.28 113.81 96.43
C GLU A 566 151.88 114.95 97.37
N GLU A 567 150.89 114.74 98.26
CA GLU A 567 150.55 115.70 99.32
C GLU A 567 151.73 115.93 100.26
N THR A 568 152.51 114.90 100.59
CA THR A 568 153.71 115.04 101.43
C THR A 568 154.81 115.86 100.72
N ILE A 569 154.96 115.74 99.39
CA ILE A 569 155.91 116.52 98.59
C ILE A 569 155.44 117.98 98.48
N GLU A 570 154.16 118.25 98.23
CA GLU A 570 153.61 119.61 98.18
C GLU A 570 153.72 120.32 99.54
N LYS A 571 153.45 119.59 100.63
CA LYS A 571 153.62 120.08 102.01
C LYS A 571 155.09 120.30 102.38
N ASN A 572 156.02 119.48 101.88
CA ASN A 572 157.46 119.72 101.99
C ASN A 572 157.91 120.91 101.13
N LEU A 573 157.33 121.14 99.96
CA LEU A 573 157.62 122.31 99.13
C LEU A 573 157.19 123.59 99.84
N LEU A 574 155.97 123.62 100.39
CA LEU A 574 155.49 124.73 101.23
C LEU A 574 156.38 124.92 102.46
N GLN A 575 156.74 123.86 103.19
CA GLN A 575 157.66 123.96 104.33
C GLN A 575 159.07 124.45 103.93
N LYS A 576 159.60 124.04 102.77
CA LYS A 576 160.89 124.52 102.25
C LYS A 576 160.80 125.97 101.77
N GLN A 577 159.65 126.41 101.27
CA GLN A 577 159.39 127.80 100.91
C GLN A 577 159.20 128.69 102.16
N GLU A 578 158.64 128.14 103.23
CA GLU A 578 158.60 128.74 104.58
C GLU A 578 160.02 128.82 105.18
N GLU A 579 160.82 127.76 105.09
CA GLU A 579 162.24 127.75 105.51
C GLU A 579 163.08 128.76 104.72
N ILE A 580 162.85 128.92 103.41
CA ILE A 580 163.52 129.94 102.58
C ILE A 580 163.10 131.35 103.00
N ARG A 581 161.86 131.55 103.50
CA ARG A 581 161.40 132.81 104.08
C ARG A 581 162.05 133.07 105.44
N ASN A 582 162.11 132.06 106.31
CA ASN A 582 162.76 132.16 107.62
C ASN A 582 164.28 132.35 107.47
N LEU A 583 164.91 131.79 106.43
CA LEU A 583 166.29 132.06 106.06
C LEU A 583 166.47 133.49 105.52
N HIS A 584 165.50 134.05 104.79
CA HIS A 584 165.50 135.49 104.47
C HIS A 584 165.45 136.35 105.74
N GLU A 585 164.64 135.99 106.73
CA GLU A 585 164.55 136.71 108.02
C GLU A 585 165.85 136.59 108.84
N VAL A 586 166.47 135.41 108.90
CA VAL A 586 167.77 135.21 109.58
C VAL A 586 168.92 135.93 108.85
N TYR A 587 168.97 135.90 107.51
CA TYR A 587 169.99 136.63 106.77
C TYR A 587 169.78 138.15 106.79
N THR A 588 168.54 138.65 106.81
CA THR A 588 168.30 140.10 107.01
C THR A 588 168.66 140.55 108.43
N ALA A 589 168.45 139.71 109.45
CA ALA A 589 168.94 139.98 110.80
C ALA A 589 170.48 140.03 110.89
N GLN A 590 171.19 139.11 110.24
CA GLN A 590 172.67 139.11 110.18
C GLN A 590 173.24 140.25 109.33
N LEU A 591 172.53 140.67 108.27
CA LEU A 591 172.89 141.86 107.50
C LEU A 591 172.72 143.14 108.33
N LEU A 592 171.63 143.26 109.12
CA LEU A 592 171.44 144.38 110.05
C LEU A 592 172.53 144.48 111.13
N GLU A 593 173.06 143.34 111.61
CA GLU A 593 174.23 143.35 112.51
C GLU A 593 175.50 143.87 111.80
N LYS A 594 175.68 143.53 110.51
CA LYS A 594 176.81 143.99 109.68
C LYS A 594 176.66 145.44 109.19
N ASP A 595 175.45 145.94 108.98
CA ASP A 595 175.19 147.38 108.80
C ASP A 595 175.68 148.15 110.05
N GLY A 596 175.39 147.59 111.24
CA GLY A 596 175.84 148.14 112.52
C GLY A 596 177.35 148.23 112.70
N GLU A 597 178.16 147.37 112.05
CA GLU A 597 179.63 147.49 112.00
C GLU A 597 180.11 148.40 110.88
N THR A 598 179.47 148.34 109.71
CA THR A 598 179.90 149.05 108.51
C THR A 598 179.71 150.56 108.64
N GLU A 599 178.63 151.02 109.29
CA GLU A 599 178.45 152.46 109.56
C GLU A 599 179.44 153.01 110.60
N ARG A 600 179.88 152.18 111.57
CA ARG A 600 180.97 152.56 112.49
C ARG A 600 182.29 152.81 111.75
N ALA A 601 182.56 152.08 110.67
CA ALA A 601 183.73 152.32 109.81
C ALA A 601 183.54 153.52 108.87
N LYS A 602 182.33 153.77 108.35
CA LYS A 602 182.06 154.91 107.45
C LYS A 602 182.08 156.27 108.16
N GLN A 603 181.64 156.36 109.41
CA GLN A 603 181.75 157.63 110.16
C GLN A 603 183.23 158.07 110.28
N GLN A 604 184.15 157.12 110.49
CA GLN A 604 185.59 157.35 110.51
C GLN A 604 186.20 157.73 109.14
N MET A 605 185.51 157.44 108.03
CA MET A 605 185.89 157.95 106.70
C MET A 605 185.36 159.38 106.47
N GLY A 606 184.10 159.64 106.81
CA GLY A 606 183.41 160.88 106.46
C GLY A 606 183.92 162.12 107.20
N GLU A 607 184.31 161.99 108.48
CA GLU A 607 184.90 163.10 109.24
C GLU A 607 186.26 163.52 108.65
N VAL A 608 187.07 162.55 108.22
CA VAL A 608 188.37 162.78 107.55
C VAL A 608 188.20 163.42 106.17
N GLU A 609 187.19 163.02 105.38
CA GLU A 609 186.89 163.70 104.10
C GLU A 609 186.41 165.13 104.30
N LYS A 610 185.68 165.42 105.39
CA LYS A 610 185.22 166.77 105.70
C LYS A 610 186.38 167.68 106.13
N GLU A 611 187.25 167.22 107.02
CA GLU A 611 188.50 167.94 107.34
C GLU A 611 189.39 168.13 106.11
N ARG A 612 189.45 167.12 105.21
CA ARG A 612 190.17 167.25 103.93
C ARG A 612 189.57 168.37 103.07
N ASP A 613 188.26 168.47 102.93
CA ASP A 613 187.65 169.43 102.00
C ASP A 613 187.59 170.87 102.58
N ASP A 614 187.51 171.01 103.90
CA ASP A 614 187.78 172.27 104.59
C ASP A 614 189.27 172.68 104.44
N GLN A 615 190.20 171.72 104.40
CA GLN A 615 191.59 171.96 104.00
C GLN A 615 191.75 172.26 102.50
N VAL A 616 190.95 171.67 101.59
CA VAL A 616 191.01 171.94 100.15
C VAL A 616 190.46 173.33 99.81
N THR A 617 189.41 173.79 100.49
CA THR A 617 188.95 175.19 100.38
C THR A 617 189.96 176.16 100.99
N THR A 618 190.61 175.80 102.10
CA THR A 618 191.76 176.55 102.64
C THR A 618 192.94 176.59 101.64
N ILE A 619 193.21 175.48 100.92
CA ILE A 619 194.18 175.41 99.83
C ILE A 619 193.73 176.24 98.61
N SER A 620 192.43 176.41 98.36
CA SER A 620 191.92 177.32 97.31
C SER A 620 192.26 178.77 97.65
N ASN A 621 191.99 179.19 98.89
CA ASN A 621 192.32 180.52 99.37
C ASN A 621 193.85 180.76 99.36
N LEU A 622 194.62 179.82 99.90
CA LEU A 622 196.09 179.88 99.87
C LEU A 622 196.66 179.79 98.45
N LYS A 623 195.98 179.17 97.46
CA LYS A 623 196.43 179.18 96.05
C LYS A 623 196.16 180.52 95.37
N GLN A 624 195.05 181.18 95.70
CA GLN A 624 194.77 182.53 95.24
C GLN A 624 195.77 183.53 95.85
N GLU A 625 196.04 183.47 97.16
CA GLU A 625 197.10 184.28 97.80
C GLU A 625 198.51 183.94 97.31
N ILE A 626 198.79 182.67 97.02
CA ILE A 626 200.15 182.25 96.64
C ILE A 626 200.57 183.00 95.37
N LYS A 627 199.79 182.97 94.27
CA LYS A 627 200.26 183.37 92.93
C LYS A 627 199.17 184.04 92.09
N ASP A 628 198.93 185.36 92.16
CA ASP A 628 199.47 186.47 92.97
C ASP A 628 201.01 186.72 92.95
N THR A 629 201.84 186.14 93.84
CA THR A 629 203.32 186.31 93.76
C THR A 629 204.00 185.87 92.44
N VAL A 630 203.26 185.31 91.46
CA VAL A 630 203.75 185.03 90.08
C VAL A 630 203.44 186.14 89.07
N ASP A 631 202.57 187.11 89.36
CA ASP A 631 202.68 188.43 88.71
C ASP A 631 204.09 189.02 88.95
N GLY A 632 204.62 188.81 90.16
CA GLY A 632 205.98 189.17 90.58
C GLY A 632 207.10 188.19 90.18
N GLN A 633 206.76 187.01 89.64
CA GLN A 633 207.68 185.97 89.11
C GLN A 633 207.28 185.62 87.64
N ARG A 634 207.12 186.59 86.72
CA ARG A 634 208.07 187.63 86.21
C ARG A 634 208.42 187.29 84.76
N ILE A 635 208.25 188.19 83.78
CA ILE A 635 209.20 189.28 83.44
C ILE A 635 210.64 188.80 83.14
N LEU A 636 211.13 187.71 83.74
CA LEU A 636 212.52 187.24 83.61
C LEU A 636 212.77 186.45 82.33
N GLU A 637 211.85 185.57 81.91
CA GLU A 637 212.08 184.66 80.79
C GLU A 637 210.88 184.54 79.82
N LYS A 638 210.72 185.35 78.77
CA LYS A 638 211.56 186.46 78.24
C LYS A 638 212.99 186.12 77.80
N LYS A 639 213.35 184.82 77.80
CA LYS A 639 214.65 184.27 77.39
C LYS A 639 214.51 182.92 76.69
N GLY A 640 213.61 182.05 77.16
CA GLY A 640 213.38 180.69 76.64
C GLY A 640 212.81 180.57 75.22
N SER A 641 212.82 181.64 74.41
CA SER A 641 212.31 181.71 73.03
C SER A 641 213.15 180.93 72.00
N SER A 642 213.90 179.92 72.44
CA SER A 642 215.06 179.35 71.72
C SER A 642 215.05 177.81 71.58
N ALA A 643 214.05 177.11 72.14
CA ALA A 643 213.97 175.65 72.12
C ALA A 643 213.21 175.08 70.89
N LEU A 644 213.07 173.74 70.84
CA LEU A 644 212.78 172.93 69.65
C LEU A 644 211.38 172.25 69.74
N LYS A 645 210.49 172.15 68.73
CA LYS A 645 210.51 172.39 67.27
C LYS A 645 210.73 171.14 66.31
N ASP A 646 210.48 169.86 66.75
CA ASP A 646 210.83 168.56 66.03
C ASP A 646 209.82 167.20 65.65
N LEU A 647 208.39 166.77 65.81
CA LEU A 647 207.47 165.38 65.48
C LEU A 647 205.72 165.02 65.34
N LYS A 648 204.93 163.78 64.98
CA LYS A 648 203.30 163.23 64.98
C LYS A 648 202.48 161.74 64.43
N ARG A 649 201.07 161.21 64.56
CA ARG A 649 200.13 159.87 64.00
C ARG A 649 198.44 159.35 64.22
N GLN A 650 197.61 158.23 63.66
CA GLN A 650 195.98 157.69 63.68
C GLN A 650 195.16 156.16 63.24
N LEU A 651 193.75 155.64 63.41
CA LEU A 651 192.80 154.32 62.87
C LEU A 651 191.11 153.81 63.12
N HIS A 652 190.30 152.64 62.66
CA HIS A 652 188.71 152.06 62.83
C HIS A 652 187.87 150.57 62.29
N LEU A 653 186.50 150.02 62.52
CA LEU A 653 185.61 148.61 62.13
C LEU A 653 183.88 148.20 62.08
N GLU A 654 183.15 146.91 61.84
CA GLU A 654 181.55 146.41 61.66
C GLU A 654 180.77 144.81 61.57
N ARG A 655 179.35 144.31 61.65
CA ARG A 655 178.46 142.91 61.27
C ARG A 655 176.76 142.44 61.53
N LYS A 656 175.87 141.34 61.00
CA LYS A 656 174.25 140.77 61.18
C LYS A 656 173.37 139.31 60.64
N ARG A 657 172.02 138.71 60.97
CA ARG A 657 170.98 137.46 60.40
C ARG A 657 169.44 136.76 60.94
N ALA A 658 168.43 135.83 60.32
CA ALA A 658 167.03 134.99 60.78
C ALA A 658 165.90 133.89 59.93
N ASP A 659 164.78 132.99 60.37
CA ASP A 659 163.54 132.05 59.66
C ASP A 659 162.15 131.12 60.30
N LYS A 660 161.19 130.13 59.70
CA LYS A 660 159.67 129.43 60.09
C LYS A 660 158.65 128.15 59.37
N LEU A 661 157.48 127.34 59.86
CA LEU A 661 156.29 126.33 59.18
C LEU A 661 154.97 125.28 59.79
N GLN A 662 153.71 124.83 59.13
CA GLN A 662 152.47 123.66 58.87
C GLN A 662 151.31 122.53 59.61
N GLU A 663 150.08 121.94 59.01
CA GLU A 663 148.94 120.64 59.00
C GLU A 663 147.47 120.01 59.76
N ARG A 664 146.36 119.13 59.24
CA ARG A 664 145.01 118.30 59.87
C ARG A 664 143.74 117.29 59.14
N LEU A 665 142.72 116.36 59.71
CA LEU A 665 141.42 115.40 59.18
C LEU A 665 140.05 114.74 60.09
N GLN A 666 138.89 113.80 60.06
CA GLN A 666 137.77 112.78 59.30
C GLN A 666 136.36 111.97 60.03
N GLU A 667 135.29 111.07 59.51
CA GLU A 667 133.80 110.47 60.07
C GLU A 667 132.78 109.08 59.60
N ILE A 668 131.47 108.54 60.09
CA ILE A 668 130.46 107.21 59.75
C ILE A 668 128.82 106.74 60.28
N LEU A 669 127.87 105.65 59.88
CA LEU A 669 126.32 105.12 60.35
C LEU A 669 125.32 103.69 59.97
N THR A 670 123.97 103.22 60.44
CA THR A 670 122.99 101.83 60.27
C THR A 670 121.27 101.49 60.56
N ASN A 671 120.40 100.29 60.35
CA ASN A 671 118.77 99.87 60.59
C ASN A 671 117.83 98.34 60.50
N THR A 672 116.41 97.96 60.80
CA THR A 672 115.40 96.59 60.70
C THR A 672 113.65 96.45 60.88
N LYS A 673 112.49 95.50 61.00
CA LYS A 673 111.72 93.99 61.06
C LYS A 673 109.98 93.61 61.11
N ALA A 674 109.16 92.36 61.10
CA ALA A 674 107.51 91.96 61.11
C ALA A 674 106.56 90.46 61.35
N ARG A 675 105.08 90.24 61.34
CA ARG A 675 103.75 89.16 61.49
C ARG A 675 103.38 88.03 62.63
N THR A 676 102.10 87.89 63.18
CA THR A 676 101.43 86.83 64.12
C THR A 676 99.89 86.42 63.84
N GLY A 677 98.93 85.67 64.55
CA GLY A 677 98.68 84.81 65.82
C GLY A 677 97.17 84.26 66.11
N LEU A 678 96.80 83.50 67.22
CA LEU A 678 95.45 83.09 67.92
C LEU A 678 94.56 81.79 67.52
N GLU A 679 93.54 81.07 68.19
CA GLU A 679 92.90 80.74 69.58
C GLU A 679 91.80 79.50 69.63
N GLU A 680 91.08 79.08 70.76
CA GLU A 680 90.03 77.91 70.94
C GLU A 680 88.79 78.07 71.96
N LEU A 681 87.70 77.22 71.85
CA LEU A 681 86.70 76.64 72.87
C LEU A 681 85.15 77.04 72.98
N VAL A 682 84.25 76.01 73.07
CA VAL A 682 82.85 75.89 73.67
C VAL A 682 81.51 76.32 72.96
N LEU A 683 80.55 75.36 72.93
CA LEU A 683 79.05 75.32 72.84
C LEU A 683 78.15 76.19 71.89
N SER A 684 77.29 75.44 71.16
CA SER A 684 75.83 75.65 70.89
C SER A 684 75.29 76.72 69.92
N GLU A 685 74.07 76.44 69.45
CA GLU A 685 73.24 77.17 68.47
C GLU A 685 72.67 78.51 68.99
N ILE A 686 72.25 79.43 68.09
CA ILE A 686 70.91 80.10 68.11
C ILE A 686 70.67 81.07 66.91
N SER A 687 69.52 80.87 66.24
CA SER A 687 68.60 81.81 65.56
C SER A 687 69.05 83.01 64.67
N SER A 688 68.63 82.95 63.39
CA SER A 688 67.76 83.98 62.73
C SER A 688 68.38 85.37 62.39
N PRO A 689 67.68 86.35 61.76
CA PRO A 689 66.29 86.37 61.25
C PRO A 689 66.02 86.97 59.83
N SER A 690 64.82 86.64 59.30
CA SER A 690 63.90 87.47 58.47
C SER A 690 64.40 88.02 57.09
N HIS A 691 63.57 88.60 56.19
CA HIS A 691 62.15 89.02 56.23
C HIS A 691 61.51 89.13 54.81
N THR A 692 60.23 88.72 54.62
CA THR A 692 59.26 89.14 53.54
C THR A 692 59.65 88.96 52.04
N GLN A 693 58.78 88.84 51.02
CA GLN A 693 57.42 88.30 50.73
C GLN A 693 57.32 88.21 49.16
N THR A 694 56.27 87.79 48.42
CA THR A 694 54.86 87.38 48.64
C THR A 694 54.72 85.84 48.60
N GLY A 695 53.67 85.10 48.20
CA GLY A 695 52.28 85.32 47.73
C GLY A 695 52.08 85.22 46.20
N ASP A 696 51.17 84.39 45.65
CA ASP A 696 50.28 83.38 46.27
C ASP A 696 49.77 82.24 45.35
N SER A 697 49.30 81.19 46.04
CA SER A 697 48.49 80.01 45.70
C SER A 697 47.36 80.17 44.66
N SER A 698 46.64 79.17 44.10
CA SER A 698 46.70 77.71 43.87
C SER A 698 45.24 77.19 43.64
N SER A 699 45.03 76.08 42.90
CA SER A 699 43.98 75.06 43.15
C SER A 699 42.49 75.18 42.69
N ILE A 700 41.95 74.03 42.21
CA ILE A 700 40.61 73.41 42.45
C ILE A 700 39.34 73.73 41.58
N SER A 701 39.09 72.86 40.58
CA SER A 701 37.84 72.07 40.31
C SER A 701 36.56 72.59 39.57
N SER A 702 35.86 71.60 38.96
CA SER A 702 34.39 71.39 38.86
C SER A 702 33.51 71.99 37.73
N PHE A 703 32.89 71.08 36.93
CA PHE A 703 31.56 71.08 36.24
C PHE A 703 30.96 72.38 35.64
N SER A 704 30.46 72.44 34.38
CA SER A 704 29.21 71.76 33.91
C SER A 704 28.83 72.11 32.43
N TYR A 705 28.13 71.20 31.72
CA TYR A 705 27.12 71.34 30.62
C TYR A 705 27.28 72.48 29.53
N ARG A 706 27.14 72.27 28.20
CA ARG A 706 25.98 71.72 27.45
C ARG A 706 26.19 71.62 25.90
N GLU A 707 25.59 70.59 25.27
CA GLU A 707 25.10 70.37 23.85
C GLU A 707 25.81 70.85 22.53
N MET A 708 26.09 69.84 21.67
CA MET A 708 25.51 69.56 20.33
C MET A 708 25.81 70.40 19.05
N MET A 709 26.45 69.75 18.06
CA MET A 709 26.05 69.55 16.63
C MET A 709 26.92 68.38 16.05
N LYS A 710 26.41 67.42 15.24
CA LYS A 710 26.23 67.40 13.74
C LYS A 710 27.54 67.67 12.94
N GLU A 711 27.90 66.99 11.83
CA GLU A 711 27.26 65.89 11.05
C GLU A 711 28.23 65.33 9.96
N GLY A 712 28.23 64.01 9.69
CA GLY A 712 28.74 63.39 8.44
C GLY A 712 30.26 63.47 8.12
N THR A 713 30.80 62.85 7.05
CA THR A 713 30.32 61.71 6.23
C THR A 713 31.46 61.09 5.40
N ALA A 714 31.31 59.80 5.03
CA ALA A 714 31.89 59.11 3.85
C ALA A 714 33.42 59.04 3.66
N THR A 715 33.96 57.81 3.69
CA THR A 715 35.34 57.48 3.33
C THR A 715 35.57 57.32 1.83
N GLN A 716 36.45 58.17 1.29
CA GLN A 716 37.52 57.91 0.30
C GLN A 716 37.46 56.65 -0.59
N SER A 717 37.63 56.87 -1.91
CA SER A 717 38.13 55.87 -2.85
C SER A 717 39.00 56.51 -3.94
N SER A 718 40.16 55.90 -4.25
CA SER A 718 41.05 56.08 -5.45
C SER A 718 42.51 55.72 -5.11
N SER A 719 43.43 55.47 -6.05
CA SER A 719 43.38 54.66 -7.29
C SER A 719 44.81 54.49 -7.87
N LYS A 720 45.09 53.39 -8.60
CA LYS A 720 46.32 53.12 -9.40
C LYS A 720 47.58 52.82 -8.54
N SER A 721 48.68 52.23 -9.03
CA SER A 721 49.17 52.04 -10.42
C SER A 721 50.12 50.84 -10.64
N ASN A 722 50.20 50.36 -11.91
CA ASN A 722 51.35 49.79 -12.63
C ASN A 722 52.10 48.52 -12.15
N THR A 723 52.02 47.45 -12.95
CA THR A 723 53.13 46.67 -13.59
C THR A 723 52.50 45.58 -14.50
N GLY A 724 53.16 44.99 -15.53
CA GLY A 724 54.55 45.18 -15.98
C GLY A 724 55.02 44.50 -17.30
N SER A 725 54.18 43.81 -18.10
CA SER A 725 54.56 43.17 -19.41
C SER A 725 55.57 41.99 -19.33
N PRO A 726 55.99 41.30 -20.44
CA PRO A 726 55.49 41.26 -21.84
C PRO A 726 55.31 39.82 -22.44
N GLN A 727 55.03 39.77 -23.76
CA GLN A 727 55.33 38.68 -24.73
C GLN A 727 54.35 37.47 -24.80
N SER A 728 53.44 37.35 -25.79
CA SER A 728 53.61 37.02 -27.24
C SER A 728 53.85 35.51 -27.46
N GLN A 729 53.15 34.80 -28.36
CA GLN A 729 52.86 35.15 -29.77
C GLN A 729 51.43 34.80 -30.27
N ARG A 730 50.96 35.58 -31.27
CA ARG A 730 49.94 35.19 -32.27
C ARG A 730 50.62 34.40 -33.42
N PRO A 731 49.96 33.45 -34.09
CA PRO A 731 49.10 33.76 -35.24
C PRO A 731 47.79 32.92 -35.28
N ALA A 732 46.80 33.16 -36.15
CA ALA A 732 46.60 34.20 -37.16
C ALA A 732 45.16 34.77 -37.04
N GLU A 733 44.90 35.91 -37.67
CA GLU A 733 43.53 36.38 -37.91
C GLU A 733 43.00 35.71 -39.19
N LEU A 734 41.93 34.93 -39.06
CA LEU A 734 41.07 34.50 -40.15
C LEU A 734 40.05 35.61 -40.41
N SER A 735 39.64 35.82 -41.66
CA SER A 735 38.52 36.72 -41.97
C SER A 735 37.19 36.17 -41.45
N ASP A 736 36.19 37.03 -41.20
CA ASP A 736 34.87 36.59 -40.72
C ASP A 736 34.20 35.57 -41.67
N ASP A 737 34.49 35.64 -42.98
CA ASP A 737 34.03 34.66 -43.97
C ASP A 737 34.75 33.30 -43.83
N GLU A 738 36.06 33.29 -43.55
CA GLU A 738 36.81 32.04 -43.26
C GLU A 738 36.41 31.44 -41.90
N VAL A 739 36.12 32.28 -40.91
CA VAL A 739 35.55 31.88 -39.62
C VAL A 739 34.14 31.31 -39.82
N GLY A 740 33.34 31.93 -40.70
CA GLY A 740 32.04 31.42 -41.15
C GLY A 740 32.14 30.07 -41.84
N GLU A 741 33.06 29.90 -42.80
CA GLU A 741 33.36 28.62 -43.45
C GLU A 741 33.86 27.56 -42.46
N LEU A 742 34.59 27.95 -41.41
CA LEU A 742 35.06 27.02 -40.37
C LEU A 742 33.95 26.64 -39.39
N PHE A 743 33.03 27.55 -39.04
CA PHE A 743 31.82 27.20 -38.28
C PHE A 743 30.86 26.36 -39.10
N GLN A 744 30.72 26.62 -40.40
CA GLN A 744 29.91 25.82 -41.33
C GLN A 744 30.52 24.43 -41.50
N ARG A 745 31.84 24.31 -41.75
CA ARG A 745 32.53 23.01 -41.77
C ARG A 745 32.48 22.30 -40.42
N LEU A 746 32.52 23.03 -39.29
CA LEU A 746 32.38 22.42 -37.96
C LEU A 746 30.95 21.89 -37.74
N ALA A 747 29.92 22.61 -38.21
CA ALA A 747 28.54 22.15 -38.18
C ALA A 747 28.33 20.94 -39.11
N GLU A 748 28.89 20.96 -40.32
CA GLU A 748 28.86 19.85 -41.28
C GLU A 748 29.60 18.62 -40.73
N VAL A 749 30.81 18.78 -40.19
CA VAL A 749 31.56 17.68 -39.54
C VAL A 749 30.86 17.17 -38.29
N GLN A 750 30.19 18.03 -37.52
CA GLN A 750 29.38 17.62 -36.37
C GLN A 750 28.12 16.88 -36.83
N GLN A 751 27.52 17.24 -37.96
CA GLN A 751 26.39 16.54 -38.57
C GLN A 751 26.81 15.20 -39.21
N GLU A 752 27.92 15.16 -39.95
CA GLU A 752 28.50 13.91 -40.46
C GLU A 752 28.87 12.97 -39.32
N LYS A 753 29.50 13.49 -38.26
CA LYS A 753 29.77 12.74 -37.02
C LYS A 753 28.48 12.19 -36.42
N TRP A 754 27.41 13.00 -36.32
CA TRP A 754 26.12 12.54 -35.77
C TRP A 754 25.45 11.47 -36.66
N MET A 755 25.50 11.63 -37.99
CA MET A 755 25.06 10.61 -38.95
C MET A 755 25.90 9.33 -38.89
N LEU A 756 27.20 9.44 -38.62
CA LEU A 756 28.10 8.30 -38.42
C LEU A 756 27.85 7.61 -37.06
N GLU A 757 27.58 8.37 -36.00
CA GLU A 757 27.14 7.86 -34.70
C GLU A 757 25.79 7.12 -34.82
N GLU A 758 24.82 7.67 -35.57
CA GLU A 758 23.55 6.99 -35.86
C GLU A 758 23.75 5.73 -36.73
N LYS A 759 24.65 5.77 -37.71
CA LYS A 759 24.98 4.61 -38.55
C LYS A 759 25.73 3.51 -37.79
N VAL A 760 26.64 3.87 -36.88
CA VAL A 760 27.28 2.94 -35.94
C VAL A 760 26.23 2.33 -35.03
N LYS A 761 25.34 3.14 -34.44
CA LYS A 761 24.23 2.68 -33.59
C LYS A 761 23.27 1.73 -34.33
N HIS A 762 23.00 1.98 -35.61
CA HIS A 762 22.25 1.04 -36.45
C HIS A 762 23.00 -0.28 -36.69
N LEU A 763 24.32 -0.25 -36.88
CA LEU A 763 25.14 -1.45 -36.99
C LEU A 763 25.23 -2.20 -35.65
N GLU A 764 25.35 -1.52 -34.51
CA GLU A 764 25.31 -2.11 -33.17
C GLU A 764 23.97 -2.81 -32.90
N VAL A 765 22.85 -2.17 -33.23
CA VAL A 765 21.51 -2.77 -33.13
C VAL A 765 21.36 -3.96 -34.10
N SER A 766 21.89 -3.87 -35.33
CA SER A 766 21.83 -4.97 -36.30
C SER A 766 22.73 -6.15 -35.89
N CYS A 767 23.88 -5.90 -35.29
CA CYS A 767 24.78 -6.93 -34.76
C CYS A 767 24.18 -7.57 -33.50
N SER A 768 23.55 -6.80 -32.63
CA SER A 768 22.83 -7.30 -31.46
C SER A 768 21.67 -8.20 -31.89
N SER A 769 20.83 -7.74 -32.81
CA SER A 769 19.73 -8.55 -33.36
C SER A 769 20.21 -9.81 -34.09
N MET A 770 21.40 -9.80 -34.70
CA MET A 770 21.99 -10.99 -35.32
C MET A 770 22.56 -11.95 -34.28
N ALA A 771 23.15 -11.44 -33.19
CA ALA A 771 23.61 -12.24 -32.07
C ALA A 771 22.42 -12.89 -31.34
N ASP A 772 21.34 -12.16 -31.07
CA ASP A 772 20.10 -12.69 -30.49
C ASP A 772 19.50 -13.81 -31.36
N ASP A 773 19.47 -13.63 -32.68
CA ASP A 773 18.94 -14.61 -33.63
C ASP A 773 19.84 -15.87 -33.73
N ILE A 774 21.16 -15.72 -33.60
CA ILE A 774 22.12 -16.85 -33.46
C ILE A 774 21.95 -17.56 -32.12
N CYS A 775 21.80 -16.83 -31.01
CA CYS A 775 21.55 -17.39 -29.67
C CYS A 775 20.23 -18.17 -29.64
N ASN A 776 19.15 -17.62 -30.21
CA ASN A 776 17.84 -18.27 -30.29
C ASN A 776 17.91 -19.54 -31.14
N LYS A 777 18.57 -19.50 -32.31
CA LYS A 777 18.82 -20.70 -33.14
C LYS A 777 19.67 -21.74 -32.42
N SER A 778 20.66 -21.31 -31.62
CA SER A 778 21.49 -22.20 -30.80
C SER A 778 20.67 -22.85 -29.69
N ALA A 779 19.80 -22.10 -29.00
CA ALA A 779 18.91 -22.62 -27.97
C ALA A 779 17.84 -23.60 -28.52
N ILE A 780 17.35 -23.36 -29.75
CA ILE A 780 16.47 -24.30 -30.45
C ILE A 780 17.22 -25.60 -30.76
N ILE A 781 18.46 -25.52 -31.26
CA ILE A 781 19.31 -26.71 -31.51
C ILE A 781 19.62 -27.44 -30.20
N GLU A 782 19.96 -26.73 -29.13
CA GLU A 782 20.23 -27.29 -27.80
C GLU A 782 18.99 -28.01 -27.25
N THR A 783 17.81 -27.39 -27.28
CA THR A 783 16.53 -28.00 -26.89
C THR A 783 16.29 -29.30 -27.68
N TYR A 784 16.45 -29.26 -29.01
CA TYR A 784 16.25 -30.43 -29.87
C TYR A 784 17.26 -31.56 -29.59
N VAL A 785 18.50 -31.22 -29.25
CA VAL A 785 19.56 -32.17 -28.86
C VAL A 785 19.36 -32.71 -27.44
N MET A 786 18.67 -31.98 -26.55
CA MET A 786 18.29 -32.46 -25.21
C MET A 786 17.08 -33.40 -25.28
N ASP A 787 16.00 -33.03 -25.97
CA ASP A 787 14.84 -33.92 -26.18
C ASP A 787 15.27 -35.23 -26.85
N SER A 788 16.12 -35.16 -27.89
CA SER A 788 16.69 -36.33 -28.57
C SER A 788 17.55 -37.26 -27.70
N ARG A 789 17.84 -36.91 -26.44
CA ARG A 789 18.56 -37.78 -25.47
C ARG A 789 17.65 -38.36 -24.39
N ILE A 790 16.48 -37.78 -24.14
CA ILE A 790 15.59 -38.18 -23.04
C ILE A 790 14.93 -39.53 -23.34
N ASP A 791 14.52 -39.76 -24.60
CA ASP A 791 13.84 -40.99 -25.07
C ASP A 791 14.66 -42.29 -24.98
N VAL A 792 15.95 -42.23 -24.62
CA VAL A 792 16.85 -43.39 -24.56
C VAL A 792 17.17 -43.84 -23.12
N SER A 793 16.90 -43.00 -22.12
CA SER A 793 17.49 -43.17 -20.77
C SER A 793 16.54 -43.68 -19.68
N ALA A 794 15.23 -43.78 -19.95
CA ALA A 794 14.20 -44.06 -18.93
C ALA A 794 13.89 -45.55 -18.69
N ALA A 795 14.79 -46.47 -19.09
CA ALA A 795 14.44 -47.89 -19.30
C ALA A 795 15.12 -48.94 -18.40
N THR A 796 15.75 -48.58 -17.27
CA THR A 796 16.15 -49.56 -16.22
C THR A 796 16.28 -48.93 -14.82
N ALA A 797 15.30 -49.17 -13.93
CA ALA A 797 15.48 -49.48 -12.49
C ALA A 797 14.14 -49.43 -11.72
N GLY A 798 13.67 -50.58 -11.24
CA GLY A 798 12.80 -50.64 -10.05
C GLY A 798 13.65 -50.57 -8.76
N THR A 799 13.08 -50.80 -7.57
CA THR A 799 11.78 -51.44 -7.27
C THR A 799 11.33 -51.10 -5.84
N HIS A 800 10.05 -51.35 -5.53
CA HIS A 800 9.40 -51.40 -4.20
C HIS A 800 8.95 -50.05 -3.58
N THR A 801 7.69 -49.83 -3.17
CA THR A 801 6.31 -50.34 -3.51
C THR A 801 5.30 -49.46 -2.74
N GLY A 802 4.00 -49.33 -3.05
CA GLY A 802 3.10 -49.85 -4.11
C GLY A 802 2.07 -48.75 -4.49
N HIS A 803 0.96 -48.93 -5.21
CA HIS A 803 0.12 -50.09 -5.59
C HIS A 803 -0.85 -50.57 -4.50
N ALA A 804 -2.18 -50.72 -4.75
CA ALA A 804 -2.98 -50.65 -5.99
C ALA A 804 -4.37 -49.98 -5.72
N ALA A 805 -5.32 -49.76 -6.66
CA ALA A 805 -5.53 -50.34 -8.00
C ALA A 805 -6.30 -49.42 -9.01
N HIS A 806 -6.38 -49.89 -10.25
CA HIS A 806 -7.12 -49.35 -11.43
C HIS A 806 -8.64 -49.72 -11.40
N PRO A 807 -9.56 -49.30 -12.32
CA PRO A 807 -9.36 -49.29 -13.79
C PRO A 807 -9.99 -48.17 -14.67
N GLU A 808 -9.23 -47.81 -15.71
CA GLU A 808 -9.61 -47.52 -17.11
C GLU A 808 -10.98 -46.90 -17.51
N ARG A 809 -10.89 -45.71 -18.14
CA ARG A 809 -11.22 -45.52 -19.59
C ARG A 809 -10.69 -44.17 -20.09
N GLY A 810 -10.06 -44.12 -21.27
CA GLY A 810 -9.71 -42.83 -21.90
C GLY A 810 -8.51 -42.77 -22.86
N ILE A 811 -7.69 -43.83 -22.99
CA ILE A 811 -6.44 -43.81 -23.78
C ILE A 811 -6.73 -43.94 -25.30
N LEU A 812 -7.38 -42.92 -25.87
CA LEU A 812 -7.65 -42.80 -27.30
C LEU A 812 -7.68 -41.33 -27.81
N GLY A 813 -7.77 -40.34 -26.92
CA GLY A 813 -7.89 -38.92 -27.30
C GLY A 813 -6.59 -38.20 -27.65
N THR A 814 -5.44 -38.67 -27.16
CA THR A 814 -4.13 -38.02 -27.33
C THR A 814 -3.35 -38.54 -28.53
N VAL A 815 -3.22 -39.86 -28.69
CA VAL A 815 -2.41 -40.51 -29.75
C VAL A 815 -2.91 -40.19 -31.17
N LEU A 816 -4.17 -39.79 -31.34
CA LEU A 816 -4.73 -39.33 -32.62
C LEU A 816 -4.37 -37.89 -33.01
N ARG A 817 -3.71 -37.11 -32.14
CA ARG A 817 -3.32 -35.72 -32.44
C ARG A 817 -2.02 -35.63 -33.24
N ASP A 818 -1.05 -36.50 -32.93
CA ASP A 818 0.34 -36.34 -33.38
C ASP A 818 0.73 -37.24 -34.57
N LEU A 819 -0.25 -37.95 -35.16
CA LEU A 819 -0.04 -38.81 -36.34
C LEU A 819 -0.42 -38.16 -37.69
N VAL A 820 -0.71 -36.85 -37.71
CA VAL A 820 -0.91 -36.07 -38.95
C VAL A 820 0.45 -35.59 -39.46
N LYS A 821 0.86 -36.10 -40.63
CA LYS A 821 2.22 -35.98 -41.17
C LYS A 821 2.66 -34.52 -41.40
N PRO A 822 3.93 -34.15 -41.16
CA PRO A 822 4.50 -32.85 -41.51
C PRO A 822 4.77 -32.71 -43.02
N GLY A 823 3.72 -32.78 -43.84
CA GLY A 823 3.73 -32.46 -45.27
C GLY A 823 2.86 -31.26 -45.65
N ASP A 824 1.99 -30.81 -44.74
CA ASP A 824 0.89 -29.90 -45.05
C ASP A 824 1.22 -28.40 -44.91
N GLU A 825 2.44 -28.00 -44.53
CA GLU A 825 2.82 -26.57 -44.53
C GLU A 825 2.65 -25.94 -45.93
N ASN A 826 3.14 -26.62 -46.98
CA ASN A 826 2.98 -26.17 -48.37
C ASN A 826 1.51 -26.18 -48.83
N LEU A 827 0.70 -27.14 -48.38
CA LEU A 827 -0.73 -27.23 -48.70
C LEU A 827 -1.54 -26.16 -47.96
N ARG A 828 -1.16 -25.82 -46.73
CA ARG A 828 -1.72 -24.74 -45.92
C ARG A 828 -1.34 -23.37 -46.51
N GLU A 829 -0.10 -23.19 -46.96
CA GLU A 829 0.34 -21.97 -47.64
C GLU A 829 -0.33 -21.80 -49.01
N MET A 830 -0.48 -22.89 -49.78
CA MET A 830 -1.18 -22.89 -51.06
C MET A 830 -2.67 -22.59 -50.90
N ASN A 831 -3.35 -23.18 -49.91
CA ASN A 831 -4.74 -22.84 -49.57
C ASN A 831 -4.86 -21.38 -49.11
N LYS A 832 -3.91 -20.86 -48.32
CA LYS A 832 -3.87 -19.45 -47.93
C LYS A 832 -3.69 -18.51 -49.13
N LYS A 833 -2.84 -18.88 -50.11
CA LYS A 833 -2.68 -18.15 -51.38
C LYS A 833 -3.96 -18.20 -52.23
N LEU A 834 -4.64 -19.35 -52.30
CA LEU A 834 -5.94 -19.50 -52.96
C LEU A 834 -7.05 -18.68 -52.28
N GLN A 835 -7.10 -18.69 -50.95
CA GLN A 835 -8.04 -17.89 -50.17
C GLN A 835 -7.81 -16.40 -50.37
N ASN A 836 -6.57 -15.91 -50.24
CA ASN A 836 -6.23 -14.51 -50.51
C ASN A 836 -6.61 -14.09 -51.94
N MET A 837 -6.38 -14.96 -52.94
CA MET A 837 -6.78 -14.72 -54.33
C MET A 837 -8.30 -14.67 -54.49
N LEU A 838 -9.04 -15.54 -53.80
CA LEU A 838 -10.50 -15.54 -53.80
C LEU A 838 -11.06 -14.27 -53.12
N GLU A 839 -10.49 -13.84 -52.00
CA GLU A 839 -10.84 -12.61 -51.30
C GLU A 839 -10.53 -11.37 -52.15
N GLU A 840 -9.40 -11.34 -52.86
CA GLU A 840 -9.06 -10.26 -53.80
C GLU A 840 -10.03 -10.21 -54.99
N GLN A 841 -10.39 -11.36 -55.57
CA GLN A 841 -11.32 -11.42 -56.71
C GLN A 841 -12.78 -11.21 -56.30
N LEU A 842 -13.19 -11.56 -55.07
CA LEU A 842 -14.47 -11.15 -54.48
C LEU A 842 -14.49 -9.63 -54.25
N THR A 843 -13.40 -9.06 -53.74
CA THR A 843 -13.27 -7.61 -53.55
C THR A 843 -13.35 -6.86 -54.88
N LYS A 844 -12.68 -7.34 -55.94
CA LYS A 844 -12.81 -6.77 -57.29
C LYS A 844 -14.20 -6.95 -57.89
N ASN A 845 -14.86 -8.10 -57.68
CA ASN A 845 -16.25 -8.28 -58.11
C ASN A 845 -17.20 -7.32 -57.38
N MET A 846 -17.00 -7.06 -56.09
CA MET A 846 -17.80 -6.08 -55.34
C MET A 846 -17.62 -4.65 -55.90
N HIS A 847 -16.40 -4.27 -56.29
CA HIS A 847 -16.15 -2.98 -56.95
C HIS A 847 -16.78 -2.95 -58.36
N LEU A 848 -16.56 -3.97 -59.20
CA LEU A 848 -17.19 -4.09 -60.52
C LEU A 848 -18.72 -4.09 -60.45
N GLN A 849 -19.32 -4.73 -59.46
CA GLN A 849 -20.77 -4.73 -59.25
C GLN A 849 -21.26 -3.33 -58.86
N LYS A 850 -20.50 -2.60 -58.04
CA LYS A 850 -20.81 -1.21 -57.66
C LYS A 850 -20.62 -0.24 -58.83
N ASP A 851 -19.60 -0.44 -59.67
CA ASP A 851 -19.37 0.33 -60.88
C ASP A 851 -20.47 0.07 -61.92
N LEU A 852 -20.91 -1.20 -62.07
CA LEU A 852 -22.08 -1.57 -62.88
C LEU A 852 -23.39 -0.98 -62.33
N GLU A 853 -23.54 -0.90 -61.00
CA GLU A 853 -24.70 -0.29 -60.35
C GLU A 853 -24.73 1.23 -60.54
N VAL A 854 -23.58 1.91 -60.47
CA VAL A 854 -23.42 3.33 -60.83
C VAL A 854 -23.69 3.56 -62.32
N LEU A 855 -23.13 2.74 -63.22
CA LEU A 855 -23.40 2.81 -64.66
C LEU A 855 -24.88 2.54 -64.98
N SER A 856 -25.54 1.64 -64.26
CA SER A 856 -26.98 1.38 -64.38
C SER A 856 -27.80 2.58 -63.90
N GLN A 857 -27.43 3.20 -62.78
CA GLN A 857 -28.05 4.45 -62.33
C GLN A 857 -27.86 5.59 -63.33
N GLU A 858 -26.68 5.71 -63.95
CA GLU A 858 -26.40 6.71 -64.98
C GLU A 858 -27.16 6.43 -66.29
N ILE A 859 -27.29 5.16 -66.70
CA ILE A 859 -28.15 4.76 -67.82
C ILE A 859 -29.62 5.11 -67.52
N VAL A 860 -30.09 4.93 -66.28
CA VAL A 860 -31.44 5.37 -65.86
C VAL A 860 -31.55 6.90 -65.83
N ARG A 861 -30.50 7.63 -65.44
CA ARG A 861 -30.43 9.10 -65.44
C ARG A 861 -30.54 9.64 -66.87
N LEU A 862 -29.69 9.14 -67.78
CA LEU A 862 -29.69 9.46 -69.21
C LEU A 862 -30.99 9.01 -69.91
N SER A 863 -31.59 7.89 -69.51
CA SER A 863 -32.90 7.47 -70.02
C SER A 863 -34.02 8.41 -69.58
N LYS A 864 -33.97 8.95 -68.36
CA LYS A 864 -34.89 9.98 -67.86
C LYS A 864 -34.66 11.32 -68.55
N GLU A 865 -33.42 11.72 -68.82
CA GLU A 865 -33.13 12.91 -69.62
C GLU A 865 -33.65 12.75 -71.06
N CYS A 866 -33.41 11.60 -71.70
CA CYS A 866 -33.87 11.31 -73.04
C CYS A 866 -35.41 11.24 -73.15
N SER A 867 -36.10 10.75 -72.11
CA SER A 867 -37.56 10.82 -72.04
C SER A 867 -38.04 12.26 -71.79
N SER A 868 -37.34 13.04 -70.96
CA SER A 868 -37.63 14.46 -70.74
C SER A 868 -37.42 15.32 -71.99
N THR A 869 -36.52 14.94 -72.91
CA THR A 869 -36.43 15.58 -74.24
C THR A 869 -37.56 15.12 -75.16
N ARG A 870 -37.91 13.82 -75.20
CA ARG A 870 -39.00 13.32 -76.04
C ARG A 870 -40.39 13.85 -75.66
N VAL A 871 -40.61 14.17 -74.39
CA VAL A 871 -41.85 14.83 -73.92
C VAL A 871 -41.87 16.34 -74.26
N ARG A 872 -40.73 16.93 -74.64
CA ARG A 872 -40.63 18.35 -74.99
C ARG A 872 -40.88 18.64 -76.48
N ASP A 873 -40.75 17.64 -77.35
CA ASP A 873 -40.99 17.74 -78.80
C ASP A 873 -42.43 17.34 -79.23
N GLN A 874 -43.37 17.21 -78.29
CA GLN A 874 -44.79 16.92 -78.59
C GLN A 874 -45.77 17.89 -77.93
N ASN A 875 -45.62 19.18 -78.25
CA ASN A 875 -46.74 20.12 -78.42
C ASN A 875 -46.25 21.43 -79.06
N PRO A 876 -46.49 21.65 -80.38
CA PRO A 876 -46.47 22.97 -80.96
C PRO A 876 -47.72 23.78 -80.57
N ASP A 877 -47.80 25.01 -81.08
CA ASP A 877 -48.95 25.93 -81.04
C ASP A 877 -49.33 26.55 -79.69
N THR A 878 -48.70 27.69 -79.40
CA THR A 878 -49.46 28.95 -79.45
C THR A 878 -48.57 30.06 -80.02
N SER A 879 -49.09 30.85 -80.94
CA SER A 879 -48.29 31.72 -81.82
C SER A 879 -48.00 33.10 -81.23
N GLY A 880 -46.80 33.62 -81.47
CA GLY A 880 -46.34 34.96 -81.08
C GLY A 880 -44.92 35.24 -81.57
#